data_AF-A0A2S6A8X3-F1
#
_entry.id   AF-A0A2S6A8X3-F1
#
_cell.length_a   1.000
_cell.length_b   1.000
_cell.length_c   1.000
_cell.angle_alpha   90.00
_cell.angle_beta   90.00
_cell.angle_gamma   90.00
#
_symmetry.space_group_name_H-M   'P 1'
#
loop_
_entity.id
_entity.type
_entity.pdbx_description
1 polymer ?
#
loop_
_entity_poly.entity_id
_entity_poly.type
_entity_poly.pdbx_seq_one_letter_code
_entity_poly.pdbx_strand_id
1 'polypeptide(L)'
;MRSVDLAQHLWKAADTLRGPLDATEYQRVLSVVLLLKWASHHPEKLTIPEPATWGKLTASTDTSAADALRVAAAALSDSNPEILDKEFQHLASLTKLTDAQAKFLIDTFDSILKATGDSEQDDEDAGRAYEQLLYRFTDKRNEFSTPPSVRRLMAQLAAPEPGHSVYDPCVGTGGLLIAADAYVADRAGQTDALSLFGQDISQQTCTVARLNLLLHNITKATVRAGDALENPSYLDDSGRLQRFDRVVTDPPFSLKGPRTPIPQHTRYGVSRLADLMFVQHVLASLTPEGVGVVTVPHGVLFRGGAEGQIRQRLLEDGRIAAVITLGRNIFHNTTIPAGLLVLRGEHSAKTSQRDVLFINAENELDVARAKNHLAPRHIERIASTFHSQEENDHFSRLVPIGEIASKEFNLNASAYIDPPPTPITSSDIGALLTGGIPVSEIGASRDRFAAFGIEPTSLFVPREPGFLDFPPEGYEAIAATIPKRTAHVEVGFTTAVEHWAQQFRADKTVLTGEPPAKVRKHFSETFLHALSASAIVNNEQLSGLFIDWWVTNEENLNRLRSPDNSSESPAAKEYEDLYHRIVADLIARATQLVAQERNRLVDTYVAWGKRYNTSLKELETRRAEASSRLSTHLRRLGYPHELTR
;
A
#
# COMPACT_ATOMS: atom_id res chain seq x y z
N MET A 1 15.23 -4.40 18.94
CA MET A 1 14.12 -5.37 19.02
C MET A 1 13.15 -4.98 17.91
N ARG A 2 12.69 -5.89 17.03
CA ARG A 2 11.95 -5.49 15.80
C ARG A 2 10.67 -4.73 16.15
N SER A 3 10.28 -3.75 15.34
CA SER A 3 8.96 -3.08 15.41
C SER A 3 7.77 -4.06 15.39
N VAL A 4 7.90 -5.17 14.66
CA VAL A 4 6.93 -6.29 14.63
C VAL A 4 6.83 -7.02 15.98
N ASP A 5 7.95 -7.12 16.70
CA ASP A 5 8.02 -7.75 18.02
C ASP A 5 7.36 -6.85 19.07
N LEU A 6 7.61 -5.55 19.00
CA LEU A 6 7.01 -4.51 19.82
C LEU A 6 5.46 -4.55 19.75
N ALA A 7 4.89 -4.51 18.55
CA ALA A 7 3.44 -4.59 18.39
C ALA A 7 2.84 -5.94 18.81
N GLN A 8 3.55 -7.04 18.60
CA GLN A 8 3.09 -8.37 19.05
C GLN A 8 3.07 -8.46 20.58
N HIS A 9 4.05 -7.87 21.26
CA HIS A 9 4.07 -7.78 22.72
C HIS A 9 3.01 -6.81 23.25
N LEU A 10 2.82 -5.64 22.62
CA LEU A 10 1.73 -4.71 22.94
C LEU A 10 0.35 -5.36 22.73
N TRP A 11 0.21 -6.21 21.72
CA TRP A 11 -1.02 -6.95 21.49
C TRP A 11 -1.25 -8.05 22.53
N LYS A 12 -0.19 -8.74 22.97
CA LYS A 12 -0.30 -9.65 24.13
C LYS A 12 -0.71 -8.89 25.40
N ALA A 13 -0.19 -7.67 25.59
CA ALA A 13 -0.63 -6.78 26.66
C ALA A 13 -2.13 -6.50 26.54
N ALA A 14 -2.59 -6.14 25.34
CA ALA A 14 -3.98 -5.90 25.01
C ALA A 14 -4.89 -7.11 25.27
N ASP A 15 -4.42 -8.33 24.96
CA ASP A 15 -5.16 -9.58 25.17
C ASP A 15 -5.51 -9.81 26.66
N THR A 16 -4.66 -9.38 27.60
CA THR A 16 -4.93 -9.50 29.05
C THR A 16 -6.00 -8.55 29.57
N LEU A 17 -6.33 -7.52 28.79
CA LEU A 17 -7.40 -6.57 29.08
C LEU A 17 -8.75 -7.02 28.50
N ARG A 18 -8.79 -8.09 27.70
CA ARG A 18 -10.03 -8.59 27.11
C ARG A 18 -10.95 -9.19 28.18
N GLY A 19 -12.21 -8.79 28.13
CA GLY A 19 -13.25 -9.22 29.06
C GLY A 19 -13.96 -8.02 29.68
N PRO A 20 -13.38 -7.36 30.69
CA PRO A 20 -14.02 -6.25 31.41
C PRO A 20 -14.10 -4.93 30.61
N LEU A 21 -13.31 -4.81 29.54
CA LEU A 21 -13.21 -3.63 28.69
C LEU A 21 -13.60 -3.97 27.24
N ASP A 22 -14.33 -3.09 26.59
CA ASP A 22 -14.50 -3.16 25.13
C ASP A 22 -13.23 -2.72 24.39
N ALA A 23 -13.22 -2.92 23.07
CA ALA A 23 -12.06 -2.58 22.24
C ALA A 23 -11.65 -1.11 22.30
N THR A 24 -12.59 -0.19 22.45
CA THR A 24 -12.37 1.27 22.56
C THR A 24 -11.73 1.61 23.89
N GLU A 25 -12.22 0.98 24.94
CA GLU A 25 -11.76 1.20 26.29
C GLU A 25 -10.31 0.74 26.49
N TYR A 26 -9.95 -0.49 26.07
CA TYR A 26 -8.56 -0.92 26.26
C TYR A 26 -7.58 -0.29 25.26
N GLN A 27 -8.01 0.14 24.06
CA GLN A 27 -7.19 0.99 23.18
C GLN A 27 -6.74 2.26 23.92
N ARG A 28 -7.65 2.91 24.63
CA ARG A 28 -7.36 4.14 25.38
C ARG A 28 -6.42 3.88 26.55
N VAL A 29 -6.66 2.81 27.31
CA VAL A 29 -5.75 2.40 28.39
C VAL A 29 -4.33 2.19 27.87
N LEU A 30 -4.15 1.46 26.76
CA LEU A 30 -2.84 1.24 26.17
C LEU A 30 -2.20 2.54 25.66
N SER A 31 -3.01 3.45 25.09
CA SER A 31 -2.56 4.76 24.64
C SER A 31 -1.99 5.60 25.80
N VAL A 32 -2.64 5.56 26.97
CA VAL A 32 -2.20 6.26 28.18
C VAL A 32 -0.89 5.70 28.71
N VAL A 33 -0.79 4.37 28.85
CA VAL A 33 0.42 3.73 29.39
C VAL A 33 1.60 3.95 28.44
N LEU A 34 1.36 3.86 27.12
CA LEU A 34 2.36 4.20 26.10
C LEU A 34 2.85 5.63 26.26
N LEU A 35 1.92 6.60 26.36
CA LEU A 35 2.25 8.01 26.51
C LEU A 35 3.03 8.29 27.78
N LEU A 36 2.64 7.72 28.92
CA LEU A 36 3.36 7.87 30.19
C LEU A 36 4.79 7.33 30.10
N LYS A 37 4.98 6.17 29.45
CA LYS A 37 6.31 5.60 29.26
C LYS A 37 7.15 6.44 28.32
N TRP A 38 6.59 6.83 27.17
CA TRP A 38 7.26 7.68 26.20
C TRP A 38 7.65 9.02 26.82
N ALA A 39 6.71 9.72 27.47
CA ALA A 39 6.99 11.00 28.13
C ALA A 39 8.14 10.91 29.13
N SER A 40 8.30 9.78 29.83
CA SER A 40 9.41 9.59 30.77
C SER A 40 10.81 9.65 30.14
N HIS A 41 10.91 9.43 28.82
CA HIS A 41 12.15 9.59 28.06
C HIS A 41 12.25 10.96 27.36
N HIS A 42 11.14 11.71 27.27
CA HIS A 42 11.01 12.97 26.54
C HIS A 42 10.42 14.10 27.42
N PRO A 43 11.07 14.45 28.56
CA PRO A 43 10.56 15.45 29.50
C PRO A 43 10.46 16.87 28.92
N GLU A 44 11.09 17.14 27.77
CA GLU A 44 11.00 18.40 27.03
C GLU A 44 9.71 18.54 26.19
N LYS A 45 9.00 17.44 25.93
CA LYS A 45 7.80 17.41 25.07
C LYS A 45 6.50 17.59 25.85
N LEU A 46 6.47 17.17 27.11
CA LEU A 46 5.30 17.23 27.98
C LEU A 46 5.69 17.68 29.38
N THR A 47 4.81 18.41 30.04
CA THR A 47 4.95 18.71 31.47
C THR A 47 4.56 17.46 32.27
N ILE A 48 5.53 16.83 32.94
CA ILE A 48 5.33 15.59 33.69
C ILE A 48 5.27 15.91 35.19
N PRO A 49 4.08 15.95 35.82
CA PRO A 49 3.98 16.15 37.26
C PRO A 49 4.46 14.93 38.04
N GLU A 50 4.84 15.13 39.30
CA GLU A 50 5.41 14.08 40.16
C GLU A 50 4.61 12.76 40.19
N PRO A 51 3.26 12.77 40.30
CA PRO A 51 2.47 11.54 40.29
C PRO A 51 2.47 10.80 38.95
N ALA A 52 2.79 11.49 37.85
CA ALA A 52 2.84 10.92 36.50
C ALA A 52 4.24 10.41 36.09
N THR A 53 5.23 10.51 36.98
CA THR A 53 6.58 10.01 36.69
C THR A 53 6.60 8.48 36.61
N TRP A 54 7.31 7.94 35.61
CA TRP A 54 7.37 6.48 35.41
C TRP A 54 7.95 5.74 36.62
N GLY A 55 8.96 6.31 37.28
CA GLY A 55 9.53 5.75 38.50
C GLY A 55 8.51 5.58 39.64
N LYS A 56 7.60 6.55 39.83
CA LYS A 56 6.50 6.48 40.81
C LYS A 56 5.51 5.36 40.47
N LEU A 57 5.19 5.21 39.19
CA LEU A 57 4.31 4.14 38.70
C LEU A 57 4.92 2.77 38.98
N THR A 58 6.19 2.55 38.61
CA THR A 58 6.89 1.29 38.85
C THR A 58 7.04 0.97 40.34
N ALA A 59 7.26 1.97 41.19
CA ALA A 59 7.37 1.77 42.64
C ALA A 59 6.04 1.39 43.31
N SER A 60 4.91 1.73 42.67
CA SER A 60 3.56 1.50 43.20
C SER A 60 2.93 0.20 42.71
N THR A 61 3.64 -0.60 41.88
CA THR A 61 3.06 -1.79 41.25
C THR A 61 2.66 -2.87 42.26
N ASP A 62 3.37 -2.95 43.39
CA ASP A 62 3.16 -4.00 44.40
C ASP A 62 2.16 -3.58 45.49
N THR A 63 1.68 -2.33 45.46
CA THR A 63 0.74 -1.79 46.46
C THR A 63 -0.62 -1.44 45.87
N SER A 64 -0.65 -0.62 44.81
CA SER A 64 -1.89 0.00 44.28
C SER A 64 -1.68 0.48 42.84
N ALA A 65 -1.32 -0.45 41.94
CA ALA A 65 -0.96 -0.16 40.56
C ALA A 65 -2.07 0.54 39.76
N ALA A 66 -3.32 0.11 39.94
CA ALA A 66 -4.46 0.67 39.21
C ALA A 66 -4.76 2.11 39.63
N ASP A 67 -4.72 2.40 40.93
CA ASP A 67 -4.90 3.75 41.46
C ASP A 67 -3.74 4.67 41.06
N ALA A 68 -2.49 4.18 41.12
CA ALA A 68 -1.33 4.94 40.68
C ALA A 68 -1.44 5.33 39.20
N LEU A 69 -1.82 4.39 38.32
CA LEU A 69 -2.03 4.67 36.90
C LEU A 69 -3.13 5.69 36.65
N ARG A 70 -4.24 5.61 37.38
CA ARG A 70 -5.35 6.57 37.29
C ARG A 70 -4.92 7.98 37.72
N VAL A 71 -4.20 8.09 38.83
CA VAL A 71 -3.68 9.37 39.34
C VAL A 71 -2.66 9.97 38.36
N ALA A 72 -1.75 9.16 37.83
CA ALA A 72 -0.77 9.57 36.83
C ALA A 72 -1.43 10.10 35.55
N ALA A 73 -2.40 9.37 35.01
CA ALA A 73 -3.12 9.75 33.79
C ALA A 73 -3.86 11.09 33.95
N ALA A 74 -4.57 11.26 35.07
CA ALA A 74 -5.27 12.51 35.38
C ALA A 74 -4.28 13.68 35.53
N ALA A 75 -3.20 13.50 36.30
CA ALA A 75 -2.21 14.54 36.52
C ALA A 75 -1.49 14.95 35.22
N LEU A 76 -1.15 13.99 34.37
CA LEU A 76 -0.52 14.26 33.08
C LEU A 76 -1.45 15.07 32.18
N SER A 77 -2.73 14.70 32.09
CA SER A 77 -3.67 15.43 31.25
C SER A 77 -4.04 16.81 31.79
N ASP A 78 -4.14 16.98 33.11
CA ASP A 78 -4.32 18.31 33.73
C ASP A 78 -3.14 19.25 33.45
N SER A 79 -1.93 18.69 33.30
CA SER A 79 -0.72 19.46 33.04
C SER A 79 -0.49 19.77 31.55
N ASN A 80 -1.22 19.12 30.63
CA ASN A 80 -1.05 19.25 29.17
C ASN A 80 -2.41 19.33 28.42
N PRO A 81 -3.29 20.31 28.75
CA PRO A 81 -4.66 20.39 28.26
C PRO A 81 -4.79 20.68 26.75
N GLU A 82 -3.74 21.20 26.12
CA GLU A 82 -3.66 21.49 24.68
C GLU A 82 -3.51 20.22 23.82
N ILE A 83 -2.96 19.15 24.39
CA ILE A 83 -2.77 17.86 23.73
C ILE A 83 -3.83 16.86 24.23
N LEU A 84 -4.00 16.77 25.55
CA LEU A 84 -4.82 15.78 26.24
C LEU A 84 -6.08 16.46 26.80
N ASP A 85 -7.22 16.22 26.15
CA ASP A 85 -8.47 16.81 26.60
C ASP A 85 -9.06 16.10 27.83
N LYS A 86 -10.19 16.62 28.33
CA LYS A 86 -10.89 16.06 29.49
C LYS A 86 -11.41 14.62 29.27
N GLU A 87 -11.58 14.18 28.04
CA GLU A 87 -11.95 12.79 27.76
C GLU A 87 -10.76 11.84 28.04
N PHE A 88 -9.53 12.33 27.93
CA PHE A 88 -8.32 11.64 28.39
C PHE A 88 -8.22 11.59 29.93
N GLN A 89 -8.67 12.64 30.64
CA GLN A 89 -8.68 12.73 32.11
C GLN A 89 -9.61 11.72 32.79
N HIS A 90 -10.76 11.44 32.16
CA HIS A 90 -11.84 10.63 32.74
C HIS A 90 -12.06 9.34 31.99
N LEU A 91 -10.98 8.61 31.70
CA LEU A 91 -11.10 7.25 31.23
C LEU A 91 -11.73 6.37 32.32
N ALA A 92 -13.06 6.28 32.32
CA ALA A 92 -13.81 5.35 33.16
C ALA A 92 -13.25 3.92 33.03
N SER A 93 -12.70 3.59 31.87
CA SER A 93 -11.98 2.35 31.59
C SER A 93 -10.82 2.08 32.55
N LEU A 94 -10.08 3.10 33.02
CA LEU A 94 -8.99 2.91 34.00
C LEU A 94 -9.55 2.46 35.36
N THR A 95 -10.77 2.87 35.74
CA THR A 95 -11.40 2.44 37.00
C THR A 95 -11.86 0.99 36.99
N LYS A 96 -11.92 0.36 35.81
CA LYS A 96 -12.28 -1.05 35.63
C LYS A 96 -11.06 -1.98 35.71
N LEU A 97 -9.84 -1.44 35.79
CA LEU A 97 -8.61 -2.23 35.86
C LEU A 97 -8.38 -2.78 37.26
N THR A 98 -8.00 -4.05 37.34
CA THR A 98 -7.44 -4.63 38.57
C THR A 98 -5.96 -4.26 38.73
N ASP A 99 -5.44 -4.27 39.96
CA ASP A 99 -4.01 -4.02 40.20
C ASP A 99 -3.11 -5.00 39.44
N ALA A 100 -3.52 -6.27 39.31
CA ALA A 100 -2.78 -7.27 38.55
C ALA A 100 -2.68 -6.90 37.06
N GLN A 101 -3.78 -6.41 36.46
CA GLN A 101 -3.78 -5.95 35.07
C GLN A 101 -2.94 -4.68 34.89
N ALA A 102 -3.10 -3.69 35.78
CA ALA A 102 -2.33 -2.45 35.74
C ALA A 102 -0.83 -2.72 35.90
N LYS A 103 -0.44 -3.56 36.86
CA LYS A 103 0.95 -4.01 37.03
C LYS A 103 1.50 -4.68 35.78
N PHE A 104 0.75 -5.63 35.21
CA PHE A 104 1.19 -6.32 34.00
C PHE A 104 1.41 -5.36 32.83
N LEU A 105 0.54 -4.37 32.65
CA LEU A 105 0.74 -3.33 31.64
C LEU A 105 2.02 -2.52 31.89
N ILE A 106 2.21 -2.01 33.11
CA ILE A 106 3.38 -1.21 33.47
C ILE A 106 4.66 -2.02 33.23
N ASP A 107 4.74 -3.24 33.75
CA ASP A 107 5.90 -4.14 33.58
C ASP A 107 6.16 -4.46 32.09
N THR A 108 5.09 -4.65 31.31
CA THR A 108 5.19 -4.94 29.88
C THR A 108 5.77 -3.75 29.12
N PHE A 109 5.23 -2.55 29.32
CA PHE A 109 5.74 -1.34 28.66
C PHE A 109 7.15 -0.97 29.13
N ASP A 110 7.50 -1.23 30.38
CA ASP A 110 8.86 -1.00 30.91
C ASP A 110 9.90 -1.92 30.26
N SER A 111 9.53 -3.19 30.03
CA SER A 111 10.40 -4.16 29.35
C SER A 111 10.60 -3.84 27.87
N ILE A 112 9.60 -3.25 27.24
CA ILE A 112 9.48 -3.09 25.79
C ILE A 112 10.06 -1.78 25.29
N LEU A 113 9.71 -0.66 25.92
CA LEU A 113 10.18 0.68 25.55
C LEU A 113 11.37 1.02 26.44
N LYS A 114 12.52 0.41 26.16
CA LYS A 114 13.77 0.80 26.81
C LYS A 114 14.37 1.96 26.04
N ALA A 115 14.78 3.01 26.75
CA ALA A 115 15.48 4.12 26.14
C ALA A 115 16.72 3.59 25.42
N THR A 116 16.83 3.86 24.12
CA THR A 116 17.99 3.46 23.32
C THR A 116 19.17 4.39 23.52
N GLY A 117 18.92 5.57 24.10
CA GLY A 117 19.89 6.67 24.20
C GLY A 117 19.88 7.58 22.97
N ASP A 118 19.08 7.24 21.96
CA ASP A 118 18.79 8.04 20.77
C ASP A 118 17.31 8.43 20.79
N SER A 119 17.05 9.71 21.06
CA SER A 119 15.68 10.22 21.19
C SER A 119 14.89 10.14 19.88
N GLU A 120 15.54 10.27 18.73
CA GLU A 120 14.84 10.21 17.44
C GLU A 120 14.38 8.78 17.15
N GLN A 121 15.24 7.79 17.43
CA GLN A 121 14.89 6.38 17.30
C GLN A 121 13.78 5.97 18.30
N ASP A 122 13.84 6.47 19.54
CA ASP A 122 12.83 6.20 20.57
C ASP A 122 11.45 6.76 20.17
N ASP A 123 11.39 7.97 19.61
CA ASP A 123 10.18 8.57 19.05
C ASP A 123 9.61 7.74 17.90
N GLU A 124 10.45 7.41 16.92
CA GLU A 124 10.04 6.62 15.77
C GLU A 124 9.47 5.23 16.16
N ASP A 125 10.09 4.55 17.12
CA ASP A 125 9.63 3.25 17.60
C ASP A 125 8.29 3.36 18.32
N ALA A 126 8.09 4.39 19.14
CA ALA A 126 6.83 4.65 19.82
C ALA A 126 5.69 4.98 18.84
N GLY A 127 5.94 5.88 17.87
CA GLY A 127 4.98 6.25 16.83
C GLY A 127 4.53 5.05 16.00
N ARG A 128 5.49 4.28 15.46
CA ARG A 128 5.19 3.06 14.68
C ARG A 128 4.41 2.03 15.49
N ALA A 129 4.78 1.82 16.75
CA ALA A 129 4.07 0.91 17.64
C ALA A 129 2.61 1.35 17.83
N TYR A 130 2.39 2.66 17.98
CA TYR A 130 1.06 3.22 18.12
C TYR A 130 0.22 3.06 16.84
N GLU A 131 0.77 3.33 15.66
CA GLU A 131 0.05 3.10 14.40
C GLU A 131 -0.36 1.64 14.21
N GLN A 132 0.54 0.69 14.51
CA GLN A 132 0.23 -0.73 14.41
C GLN A 132 -0.88 -1.13 15.39
N LEU A 133 -0.83 -0.58 16.60
CA LEU A 133 -1.86 -0.76 17.61
C LEU A 133 -3.21 -0.24 17.11
N LEU A 134 -3.28 1.03 16.67
CA LEU A 134 -4.48 1.65 16.10
C LEU A 134 -5.04 0.86 14.91
N TYR A 135 -4.17 0.44 13.99
CA TYR A 135 -4.58 -0.34 12.82
C TYR A 135 -5.21 -1.68 13.21
N ARG A 136 -4.63 -2.43 14.15
CA ARG A 136 -5.23 -3.68 14.65
C ARG A 136 -6.59 -3.46 15.33
N PHE A 137 -6.77 -2.34 16.00
CA PHE A 137 -8.07 -1.97 16.58
C PHE A 137 -9.12 -1.71 15.50
N THR A 138 -8.77 -0.96 14.46
CA THR A 138 -9.70 -0.65 13.36
C THR A 138 -10.13 -1.92 12.62
N ASP A 139 -9.19 -2.84 12.35
CA ASP A 139 -9.46 -4.13 11.69
C ASP A 139 -10.43 -5.01 12.49
N LYS A 140 -10.37 -4.95 13.83
CA LYS A 140 -11.30 -5.70 14.71
C LYS A 140 -12.69 -5.09 14.81
N ARG A 141 -12.83 -3.77 14.60
CA ARG A 141 -14.10 -3.06 14.77
C ARG A 141 -14.85 -2.78 13.48
N ASN A 142 -14.24 -3.06 12.33
CA ASN A 142 -14.72 -2.59 11.02
C ASN A 142 -14.90 -1.05 10.97
N GLU A 143 -14.13 -0.30 11.76
CA GLU A 143 -14.16 1.17 11.77
C GLU A 143 -13.36 1.73 10.59
N PHE A 144 -13.91 2.73 9.89
CA PHE A 144 -13.27 3.37 8.74
C PHE A 144 -11.89 3.93 9.09
N SER A 145 -10.86 3.41 8.44
CA SER A 145 -9.49 3.87 8.53
C SER A 145 -8.81 3.67 7.18
N THR A 146 -8.05 4.68 6.75
CA THR A 146 -7.33 4.64 5.48
C THR A 146 -6.16 3.64 5.59
N PRO A 147 -6.07 2.62 4.71
CA PRO A 147 -4.98 1.66 4.74
C PRO A 147 -3.61 2.36 4.64
N PRO A 148 -2.56 1.89 5.36
CA PRO A 148 -1.23 2.50 5.32
C PRO A 148 -0.67 2.71 3.90
N SER A 149 -0.90 1.75 3.00
CA SER A 149 -0.45 1.84 1.62
C SER A 149 -1.18 2.91 0.80
N VAL A 150 -2.48 3.11 1.06
CA VAL A 150 -3.25 4.20 0.43
C VAL A 150 -2.78 5.55 0.97
N ARG A 151 -2.49 5.65 2.27
CA ARG A 151 -1.93 6.88 2.88
C ARG A 151 -0.60 7.27 2.25
N ARG A 152 0.32 6.30 2.09
CA ARG A 152 1.60 6.50 1.42
C ARG A 152 1.42 6.95 -0.03
N LEU A 153 0.51 6.32 -0.78
CA LEU A 153 0.18 6.73 -2.14
C LEU A 153 -0.35 8.17 -2.20
N MET A 154 -1.30 8.53 -1.32
CA MET A 154 -1.86 9.88 -1.29
C MET A 154 -0.81 10.94 -0.95
N ALA A 155 0.08 10.67 0.01
CA ALA A 155 1.21 11.55 0.33
C ALA A 155 2.17 11.69 -0.87
N GLN A 156 2.48 10.60 -1.56
CA GLN A 156 3.33 10.64 -2.75
C GLN A 156 2.71 11.43 -3.90
N LEU A 157 1.40 11.30 -4.14
CA LEU A 157 0.67 12.07 -5.16
C LEU A 157 0.60 13.56 -4.80
N ALA A 158 0.37 13.87 -3.52
CA ALA A 158 0.36 15.24 -3.03
C ALA A 158 1.74 15.90 -3.14
N ALA A 159 2.82 15.15 -2.90
CA ALA A 159 4.19 15.63 -2.93
C ALA A 159 4.39 16.94 -2.11
N PRO A 160 4.16 16.92 -0.79
CA PRO A 160 4.49 18.05 0.07
C PRO A 160 6.01 18.31 0.08
N GLU A 161 6.39 19.55 0.39
CA GLU A 161 7.78 20.02 0.46
C GLU A 161 7.97 20.73 1.81
N PRO A 162 9.21 20.86 2.32
CA PRO A 162 9.48 21.59 3.55
C PRO A 162 8.86 22.99 3.53
N GLY A 163 8.19 23.37 4.62
CA GLY A 163 7.49 24.65 4.78
C GLY A 163 6.06 24.67 4.24
N HIS A 164 5.61 23.64 3.51
CA HIS A 164 4.21 23.57 3.08
C HIS A 164 3.24 23.39 4.26
N SER A 165 2.07 23.96 4.07
CA SER A 165 0.89 23.73 4.90
C SER A 165 0.06 22.57 4.35
N VAL A 166 -0.29 21.60 5.19
CA VAL A 166 -1.03 20.39 4.81
C VAL A 166 -2.29 20.25 5.66
N TYR A 167 -3.45 20.08 5.02
CA TYR A 167 -4.74 19.98 5.69
C TYR A 167 -5.47 18.67 5.40
N ASP A 168 -6.07 18.08 6.45
CA ASP A 168 -7.03 16.98 6.34
C ASP A 168 -8.36 17.36 7.01
N PRO A 169 -9.43 17.64 6.24
CA PRO A 169 -10.77 17.94 6.77
C PRO A 169 -11.51 16.73 7.40
N CYS A 170 -10.98 15.52 7.27
CA CYS A 170 -11.53 14.29 7.85
C CYS A 170 -10.37 13.48 8.46
N VAL A 171 -9.65 14.09 9.40
CA VAL A 171 -8.32 13.66 9.84
C VAL A 171 -8.26 12.27 10.45
N GLY A 172 -9.37 11.76 11.00
CA GLY A 172 -9.40 10.44 11.62
C GLY A 172 -8.31 10.34 12.70
N THR A 173 -7.49 9.29 12.65
CA THR A 173 -6.37 9.10 13.59
C THR A 173 -5.10 9.90 13.25
N GLY A 174 -5.13 10.80 12.26
CA GLY A 174 -3.97 11.58 11.82
C GLY A 174 -3.02 10.87 10.87
N GLY A 175 -3.34 9.64 10.45
CA GLY A 175 -2.44 8.81 9.64
C GLY A 175 -2.06 9.39 8.27
N LEU A 176 -2.93 10.19 7.64
CA LEU A 176 -2.61 10.88 6.39
C LEU A 176 -1.61 12.03 6.59
N LEU A 177 -1.75 12.79 7.67
CA LEU A 177 -0.83 13.86 8.04
C LEU A 177 0.55 13.31 8.40
N ILE A 178 0.60 12.20 9.14
CA ILE A 178 1.86 11.48 9.45
C ILE A 178 2.53 11.00 8.17
N ALA A 179 1.76 10.42 7.23
CA ALA A 179 2.31 9.98 5.94
C ALA A 179 2.87 11.15 5.10
N ALA A 180 2.27 12.35 5.20
CA ALA A 180 2.77 13.55 4.54
C ALA A 180 4.10 14.02 5.15
N ASP A 181 4.25 14.03 6.47
CA ASP A 181 5.52 14.38 7.13
C ASP A 181 6.61 13.34 6.83
N ALA A 182 6.28 12.05 6.93
CA ALA A 182 7.20 10.95 6.59
C ALA A 182 7.69 11.03 5.12
N TYR A 183 6.85 11.47 4.19
CA TYR A 183 7.25 11.71 2.80
C TYR A 183 8.32 12.80 2.68
N VAL A 184 8.19 13.90 3.45
CA VAL A 184 9.19 14.98 3.47
C VAL A 184 10.46 14.52 4.16
N ALA A 185 10.37 13.79 5.26
CA ALA A 185 11.53 13.20 5.93
C ALA A 185 12.33 12.28 4.98
N ASP A 186 11.65 11.42 4.22
CA ASP A 186 12.28 10.52 3.24
C ASP A 186 13.07 11.28 2.15
N ARG A 187 12.53 12.42 1.68
CA ARG A 187 13.07 13.14 0.51
C ARG A 187 14.02 14.28 0.85
N ALA A 188 13.69 15.05 1.89
CA ALA A 188 14.43 16.23 2.29
C ALA A 188 15.34 15.97 3.50
N GLY A 189 15.18 14.84 4.21
CA GLY A 189 15.91 14.57 5.45
C GLY A 189 15.53 15.51 6.58
N GLN A 190 14.31 16.06 6.55
CA GLN A 190 13.80 17.00 7.56
C GLN A 190 12.50 16.45 8.14
N THR A 191 12.46 16.29 9.46
CA THR A 191 11.28 15.91 10.24
C THR A 191 10.56 17.16 10.76
N ASP A 192 9.25 17.06 11.03
CA ASP A 192 8.42 18.17 11.53
C ASP A 192 8.59 19.45 10.70
N ALA A 193 8.73 19.27 9.38
CA ALA A 193 9.05 20.31 8.41
C ALA A 193 7.80 20.93 7.78
N LEU A 194 6.62 20.40 8.11
CA LEU A 194 5.32 20.83 7.61
C LEU A 194 4.53 21.57 8.69
N SER A 195 3.57 22.39 8.26
CA SER A 195 2.52 22.89 9.15
C SER A 195 1.26 22.07 8.91
N LEU A 196 0.88 21.23 9.87
CA LEU A 196 -0.19 20.25 9.71
C LEU A 196 -1.50 20.72 10.36
N PHE A 197 -2.61 20.52 9.67
CA PHE A 197 -3.94 20.93 10.11
C PHE A 197 -4.92 19.78 9.94
N GLY A 198 -5.70 19.49 10.96
CA GLY A 198 -6.68 18.40 10.95
C GLY A 198 -8.03 18.83 11.51
N GLN A 199 -9.11 18.28 10.95
CA GLN A 199 -10.45 18.39 11.50
C GLN A 199 -11.16 17.04 11.49
N ASP A 200 -11.84 16.69 12.58
CA ASP A 200 -12.73 15.53 12.64
C ASP A 200 -14.01 15.90 13.41
N ILE A 201 -15.14 15.27 13.07
CA ILE A 201 -16.40 15.51 13.80
C ILE A 201 -16.33 14.99 15.24
N SER A 202 -15.51 13.97 15.50
CA SER A 202 -15.36 13.33 16.80
C SER A 202 -14.21 13.95 17.59
N GLN A 203 -14.54 14.53 18.75
CA GLN A 203 -13.55 15.01 19.72
C GLN A 203 -12.58 13.89 20.16
N GLN A 204 -13.12 12.69 20.38
CA GLN A 204 -12.34 11.51 20.76
C GLN A 204 -11.31 11.15 19.70
N THR A 205 -11.72 11.18 18.44
CA THR A 205 -10.86 10.90 17.29
C THR A 205 -9.77 11.97 17.15
N CYS A 206 -10.13 13.25 17.36
CA CYS A 206 -9.15 14.34 17.39
C CYS A 206 -8.07 14.16 18.47
N THR A 207 -8.44 13.67 19.66
CA THR A 207 -7.48 13.38 20.74
C THR A 207 -6.54 12.24 20.36
N VAL A 208 -7.05 11.18 19.73
CA VAL A 208 -6.21 10.11 19.18
C VAL A 208 -5.27 10.66 18.11
N ALA A 209 -5.73 11.55 17.22
CA ALA A 209 -4.90 12.17 16.20
C ALA A 209 -3.77 13.01 16.80
N ARG A 210 -4.08 13.88 17.79
CA ARG A 210 -3.07 14.70 18.49
C ARG A 210 -2.01 13.83 19.15
N LEU A 211 -2.43 12.79 19.86
CA LEU A 211 -1.51 11.84 20.49
C LEU A 211 -0.65 11.12 19.43
N ASN A 212 -1.25 10.67 18.34
CA ASN A 212 -0.53 9.98 17.28
C ASN A 212 0.52 10.87 16.63
N LEU A 213 0.17 12.12 16.32
CA LEU A 213 1.12 13.12 15.79
C LEU A 213 2.26 13.39 16.77
N LEU A 214 1.96 13.56 18.06
CA LEU A 214 2.98 13.77 19.09
C LEU A 214 3.97 12.60 19.20
N LEU A 215 3.47 11.36 19.19
CA LEU A 215 4.30 10.15 19.26
C LEU A 215 5.16 9.96 17.99
N HIS A 216 4.87 10.66 16.90
CA HIS A 216 5.71 10.73 15.70
C HIS A 216 6.62 11.97 15.69
N ASN A 217 6.77 12.65 16.84
CA ASN A 217 7.55 13.87 16.98
C ASN A 217 7.08 15.03 16.07
N ILE A 218 5.79 15.05 15.71
CA ILE A 218 5.19 16.10 14.90
C ILE A 218 4.57 17.13 15.84
N THR A 219 5.22 18.28 15.96
CA THR A 219 4.85 19.33 16.92
C THR A 219 4.14 20.51 16.26
N LYS A 220 4.36 20.74 14.96
CA LYS A 220 3.72 21.81 14.19
C LYS A 220 2.36 21.39 13.63
N ALA A 221 1.52 20.81 14.50
CA ALA A 221 0.20 20.33 14.12
C ALA A 221 -0.92 20.97 14.96
N THR A 222 -2.03 21.30 14.31
CA THR A 222 -3.28 21.71 14.97
C THR A 222 -4.40 20.77 14.55
N VAL A 223 -5.15 20.23 15.51
CA VAL A 223 -6.32 19.38 15.24
C VAL A 223 -7.53 19.91 16.02
N ARG A 224 -8.64 20.14 15.31
CA ARG A 224 -9.87 20.73 15.87
C ARG A 224 -11.07 19.81 15.65
N ALA A 225 -11.97 19.75 16.62
CA ALA A 225 -13.20 18.99 16.50
C ALA A 225 -14.32 19.83 15.88
N GLY A 226 -15.09 19.24 14.96
CA GLY A 226 -16.25 19.85 14.32
C GLY A 226 -16.54 19.24 12.94
N ASP A 227 -17.78 19.39 12.47
CA ASP A 227 -18.15 18.94 11.11
C ASP A 227 -17.53 19.85 10.05
N ALA A 228 -16.72 19.32 9.13
CA ALA A 228 -16.00 20.12 8.13
C ALA A 228 -16.92 20.78 7.09
N LEU A 229 -18.10 20.21 6.82
CA LEU A 229 -19.06 20.76 5.86
C LEU A 229 -20.00 21.77 6.52
N GLU A 230 -20.50 21.50 7.72
CA GLU A 230 -21.43 22.38 8.43
C GLU A 230 -20.72 23.48 9.25
N ASN A 231 -19.65 23.15 9.94
CA ASN A 231 -18.92 24.02 10.88
C ASN A 231 -17.39 23.93 10.66
N PRO A 232 -16.87 24.38 9.50
CA PRO A 232 -15.44 24.35 9.22
C PRO A 232 -14.64 25.16 10.25
N SER A 233 -13.58 24.57 10.79
CA SER A 233 -12.80 25.14 11.90
C SER A 233 -11.64 26.03 11.46
N TYR A 234 -11.22 25.94 10.19
CA TYR A 234 -10.08 26.69 9.66
C TYR A 234 -10.58 27.76 8.70
N LEU A 235 -10.76 28.96 9.24
CA LEU A 235 -11.25 30.13 8.52
C LEU A 235 -10.19 31.23 8.53
N ASP A 236 -10.09 31.98 7.42
CA ASP A 236 -9.33 33.22 7.34
C ASP A 236 -10.06 34.38 8.06
N ASP A 237 -9.42 35.54 8.17
CA ASP A 237 -9.98 36.73 8.84
C ASP A 237 -11.28 37.24 8.19
N SER A 238 -11.56 36.83 6.95
CA SER A 238 -12.80 37.16 6.24
C SER A 238 -13.91 36.13 6.43
N GLY A 239 -13.67 35.09 7.22
CA GLY A 239 -14.62 34.00 7.47
C GLY A 239 -14.73 32.98 6.33
N ARG A 240 -13.81 33.00 5.36
CA ARG A 240 -13.72 31.98 4.29
C ARG A 240 -12.78 30.86 4.73
N LEU A 241 -12.83 29.70 4.07
CA LEU A 241 -11.89 28.62 4.36
C LEU A 241 -10.44 29.11 4.21
N GLN A 242 -9.63 28.83 5.24
CA GLN A 242 -8.18 28.97 5.16
C GLN A 242 -7.66 28.10 4.01
N ARG A 243 -6.62 28.57 3.33
CA ARG A 243 -6.02 27.89 2.18
C ARG A 243 -4.70 27.22 2.56
N PHE A 244 -4.48 26.04 1.99
CA PHE A 244 -3.34 25.17 2.27
C PHE A 244 -2.66 24.73 0.97
N ASP A 245 -1.36 24.48 1.04
CA ASP A 245 -0.56 24.06 -0.12
C ASP A 245 -0.89 22.64 -0.55
N ARG A 246 -1.23 21.78 0.42
CA ARG A 246 -1.70 20.43 0.19
C ARG A 246 -2.95 20.16 1.00
N VAL A 247 -3.88 19.42 0.41
CA VAL A 247 -5.04 18.88 1.14
C VAL A 247 -5.13 17.39 0.83
N VAL A 248 -4.99 16.54 1.83
CA VAL A 248 -5.07 15.07 1.69
C VAL A 248 -6.15 14.54 2.60
N THR A 249 -7.11 13.78 2.08
CA THR A 249 -8.26 13.36 2.91
C THR A 249 -8.98 12.12 2.39
N ASP A 250 -9.49 11.31 3.33
CA ASP A 250 -10.29 10.12 3.09
C ASP A 250 -11.68 10.27 3.73
N PRO A 251 -12.60 11.03 3.12
CA PRO A 251 -13.88 11.34 3.74
C PRO A 251 -14.79 10.10 3.77
N PRO A 252 -15.73 10.03 4.73
CA PRO A 252 -16.69 8.94 4.79
C PRO A 252 -17.56 8.86 3.52
N PHE A 253 -17.60 7.68 2.90
CA PHE A 253 -18.26 7.50 1.61
C PHE A 253 -19.79 7.51 1.70
N SER A 254 -20.40 8.18 0.72
CA SER A 254 -21.85 8.15 0.48
C SER A 254 -22.69 8.57 1.68
N LEU A 255 -22.15 9.44 2.55
CA LEU A 255 -22.95 10.13 3.55
C LEU A 255 -24.04 10.96 2.88
N LYS A 256 -25.17 11.12 3.56
CA LYS A 256 -26.18 12.10 3.14
C LYS A 256 -25.60 13.49 3.38
N GLY A 257 -25.57 14.32 2.35
CA GLY A 257 -25.06 15.68 2.46
C GLY A 257 -25.96 16.56 3.35
N PRO A 258 -25.38 17.53 4.08
CA PRO A 258 -26.14 18.51 4.83
C PRO A 258 -27.04 19.31 3.89
N ARG A 259 -28.29 19.53 4.32
CA ARG A 259 -29.28 20.30 3.55
C ARG A 259 -29.44 21.73 4.04
N THR A 260 -29.23 21.96 5.34
CA THR A 260 -29.38 23.27 5.98
C THR A 260 -28.47 23.35 7.21
N PRO A 261 -27.52 24.31 7.26
CA PRO A 261 -27.14 25.20 6.17
C PRO A 261 -26.47 24.41 5.02
N ILE A 262 -26.64 24.90 3.79
CA ILE A 262 -25.85 24.39 2.67
C ILE A 262 -24.41 24.87 2.88
N PRO A 263 -23.38 24.00 2.77
CA PRO A 263 -21.99 24.41 2.91
C PRO A 263 -21.65 25.53 1.92
N GLN A 264 -21.15 26.65 2.43
CA GLN A 264 -20.94 27.88 1.64
C GLN A 264 -20.00 27.68 0.43
N HIS A 265 -19.11 26.69 0.49
CA HIS A 265 -18.09 26.40 -0.50
C HIS A 265 -18.53 25.40 -1.59
N THR A 266 -19.83 25.12 -1.72
CA THR A 266 -20.40 24.24 -2.76
C THR A 266 -20.71 24.97 -4.08
N ARG A 267 -19.73 25.72 -4.62
CA ARG A 267 -19.91 26.63 -5.76
C ARG A 267 -20.38 25.95 -7.06
N TYR A 268 -20.08 24.67 -7.24
CA TYR A 268 -20.44 23.92 -8.45
C TYR A 268 -21.83 23.28 -8.34
N GLY A 269 -22.39 23.20 -7.13
CA GLY A 269 -23.71 22.67 -6.86
C GLY A 269 -23.73 21.74 -5.65
N VAL A 270 -24.95 21.29 -5.31
CA VAL A 270 -25.28 20.48 -4.13
C VAL A 270 -25.85 19.14 -4.61
N SER A 271 -25.30 18.04 -4.12
CA SER A 271 -25.79 16.68 -4.37
C SER A 271 -26.46 16.08 -3.14
N ARG A 272 -27.21 14.99 -3.32
CA ARG A 272 -27.82 14.25 -2.19
C ARG A 272 -26.74 13.60 -1.29
N LEU A 273 -25.66 13.12 -1.91
CA LEU A 273 -24.53 12.52 -1.23
C LEU A 273 -23.44 13.60 -1.00
N ALA A 274 -22.71 13.48 0.10
CA ALA A 274 -21.69 14.43 0.51
C ALA A 274 -20.36 14.28 -0.25
N ASP A 275 -20.17 13.20 -1.04
CA ASP A 275 -18.90 12.89 -1.70
C ASP A 275 -18.34 14.10 -2.49
N LEU A 276 -19.14 14.69 -3.39
CA LEU A 276 -18.75 15.88 -4.16
C LEU A 276 -18.80 17.19 -3.35
N MET A 277 -19.38 17.20 -2.14
CA MET A 277 -19.27 18.34 -1.23
C MET A 277 -17.88 18.37 -0.58
N PHE A 278 -17.36 17.21 -0.16
CA PHE A 278 -15.99 17.10 0.32
C PHE A 278 -14.97 17.45 -0.77
N VAL A 279 -15.15 17.00 -2.01
CA VAL A 279 -14.31 17.41 -3.16
C VAL A 279 -14.29 18.94 -3.30
N GLN A 280 -15.46 19.59 -3.18
CA GLN A 280 -15.57 21.04 -3.24
C GLN A 280 -14.93 21.75 -2.03
N HIS A 281 -15.05 21.17 -0.83
CA HIS A 281 -14.37 21.64 0.37
C HIS A 281 -12.86 21.63 0.18
N VAL A 282 -12.31 20.52 -0.31
CA VAL A 282 -10.88 20.40 -0.65
C VAL A 282 -10.48 21.50 -1.63
N LEU A 283 -11.20 21.69 -2.73
CA LEU A 283 -10.89 22.72 -3.73
C LEU A 283 -10.94 24.14 -3.20
N ALA A 284 -11.83 24.43 -2.25
CA ALA A 284 -11.95 25.74 -1.63
C ALA A 284 -10.85 26.00 -0.59
N SER A 285 -10.33 24.94 0.04
CA SER A 285 -9.22 24.99 0.99
C SER A 285 -7.83 24.94 0.33
N LEU A 286 -7.72 24.92 -1.00
CA LEU A 286 -6.43 24.95 -1.68
C LEU A 286 -5.94 26.37 -1.93
N THR A 287 -4.63 26.59 -1.77
CA THR A 287 -3.94 27.74 -2.37
C THR A 287 -4.06 27.69 -3.90
N PRO A 288 -3.81 28.79 -4.63
CA PRO A 288 -3.93 28.79 -6.08
C PRO A 288 -3.04 27.75 -6.80
N GLU A 289 -1.85 27.46 -6.26
CA GLU A 289 -0.92 26.41 -6.74
C GLU A 289 -1.07 25.08 -5.96
N GLY A 290 -2.05 24.99 -5.07
CA GLY A 290 -2.20 23.85 -4.18
C GLY A 290 -2.60 22.57 -4.90
N VAL A 291 -2.25 21.43 -4.30
CA VAL A 291 -2.62 20.09 -4.77
C VAL A 291 -3.50 19.40 -3.73
N GLY A 292 -4.68 18.95 -4.16
CA GLY A 292 -5.58 18.14 -3.34
C GLY A 292 -5.53 16.67 -3.75
N VAL A 293 -5.56 15.74 -2.80
CA VAL A 293 -5.74 14.31 -3.07
C VAL A 293 -6.86 13.80 -2.18
N VAL A 294 -7.96 13.36 -2.80
CA VAL A 294 -9.17 12.94 -2.08
C VAL A 294 -9.60 11.55 -2.55
N THR A 295 -9.89 10.67 -1.59
CA THR A 295 -10.51 9.38 -1.91
C THR A 295 -11.98 9.59 -2.30
N VAL A 296 -12.45 8.82 -3.28
CA VAL A 296 -13.86 8.86 -3.70
C VAL A 296 -14.38 7.46 -4.00
N PRO A 297 -15.66 7.16 -3.73
CA PRO A 297 -16.27 5.95 -4.26
C PRO A 297 -16.42 6.09 -5.79
N HIS A 298 -16.30 4.98 -6.54
CA HIS A 298 -16.40 4.99 -8.01
C HIS A 298 -17.66 5.67 -8.54
N GLY A 299 -18.76 5.67 -7.78
CA GLY A 299 -19.99 6.36 -8.19
C GLY A 299 -19.79 7.86 -8.48
N VAL A 300 -18.86 8.54 -7.81
CA VAL A 300 -18.54 9.95 -8.13
C VAL A 300 -18.12 10.14 -9.59
N LEU A 301 -17.48 9.11 -10.16
CA LEU A 301 -16.92 9.15 -11.51
C LEU A 301 -18.00 9.09 -12.61
N PHE A 302 -19.17 8.51 -12.35
CA PHE A 302 -20.16 8.23 -13.41
C PHE A 302 -21.63 8.50 -13.03
N ARG A 303 -21.98 8.72 -11.75
CA ARG A 303 -23.38 9.01 -11.37
C ARG A 303 -23.88 10.27 -12.09
N GLY A 304 -25.10 10.20 -12.61
CA GLY A 304 -25.76 11.29 -13.35
C GLY A 304 -26.46 12.31 -12.44
N GLY A 305 -27.41 13.07 -13.00
CA GLY A 305 -28.19 14.06 -12.27
C GLY A 305 -27.33 15.21 -11.71
N ALA A 306 -27.59 15.62 -10.48
CA ALA A 306 -26.84 16.71 -9.84
C ALA A 306 -25.33 16.43 -9.74
N GLU A 307 -24.92 15.18 -9.48
CA GLU A 307 -23.50 14.81 -9.42
C GLU A 307 -22.83 14.91 -10.80
N GLY A 308 -23.55 14.53 -11.86
CA GLY A 308 -23.08 14.72 -13.24
C GLY A 308 -22.86 16.19 -13.59
N GLN A 309 -23.78 17.07 -13.20
CA GLN A 309 -23.66 18.52 -13.42
C GLN A 309 -22.49 19.13 -12.62
N ILE A 310 -22.30 18.73 -11.37
CA ILE A 310 -21.16 19.17 -10.56
C ILE A 310 -19.85 18.72 -11.21
N ARG A 311 -19.76 17.45 -11.60
CA ARG A 311 -18.58 16.88 -12.26
C ARG A 311 -18.24 17.58 -13.57
N GLN A 312 -19.24 17.85 -14.41
CA GLN A 312 -19.07 18.64 -15.63
C GLN A 312 -18.41 20.00 -15.32
N ARG A 313 -18.96 20.77 -14.37
CA ARG A 313 -18.45 22.11 -14.06
C ARG A 313 -17.04 22.07 -13.44
N LEU A 314 -16.73 21.04 -12.66
CA LEU A 314 -15.37 20.82 -12.11
C LEU A 314 -14.35 20.59 -13.22
N LEU A 315 -14.71 19.83 -14.25
CA LEU A 315 -13.85 19.54 -15.40
C LEU A 315 -13.71 20.76 -16.31
N GLU A 316 -14.80 21.46 -16.59
CA GLU A 316 -14.79 22.70 -17.39
C GLU A 316 -13.91 23.79 -16.77
N ASP A 317 -13.86 23.85 -15.44
CA ASP A 317 -12.97 24.73 -14.66
C ASP A 317 -11.53 24.17 -14.50
N GLY A 318 -11.22 23.02 -15.08
CA GLY A 318 -9.86 22.44 -15.08
C GLY A 318 -9.35 22.01 -13.70
N ARG A 319 -10.26 21.69 -12.77
CA ARG A 319 -9.92 21.46 -11.35
C ARG A 319 -9.51 20.04 -11.02
N ILE A 320 -9.75 19.08 -11.91
CA ILE A 320 -9.38 17.67 -11.75
C ILE A 320 -8.11 17.42 -12.55
N ALA A 321 -7.04 17.03 -11.87
CA ALA A 321 -5.76 16.72 -12.48
C ALA A 321 -5.66 15.30 -13.02
N ALA A 322 -6.14 14.36 -12.21
CA ALA A 322 -6.04 12.95 -12.50
C ALA A 322 -7.17 12.17 -11.81
N VAL A 323 -7.53 11.05 -12.42
CA VAL A 323 -8.43 10.04 -11.87
C VAL A 323 -7.68 8.73 -11.78
N ILE A 324 -7.53 8.20 -10.57
CA ILE A 324 -6.81 6.96 -10.30
C ILE A 324 -7.82 5.94 -9.76
N THR A 325 -8.16 4.91 -10.55
CA THR A 325 -9.06 3.84 -10.10
C THR A 325 -8.26 2.77 -9.38
N LEU A 326 -8.63 2.44 -8.13
CA LEU A 326 -7.91 1.45 -7.33
C LEU A 326 -8.63 0.09 -7.37
N GLY A 327 -7.85 -0.96 -7.13
CA GLY A 327 -8.37 -2.31 -7.00
C GLY A 327 -9.43 -2.49 -5.92
N ARG A 328 -10.26 -3.52 -6.10
CA ARG A 328 -11.28 -3.89 -5.10
C ARG A 328 -10.63 -4.42 -3.83
N ASN A 329 -11.35 -4.33 -2.71
CA ASN A 329 -10.97 -4.90 -1.41
C ASN A 329 -9.62 -4.39 -0.83
N ILE A 330 -9.18 -3.18 -1.22
CA ILE A 330 -8.05 -2.49 -0.59
C ILE A 330 -8.48 -1.84 0.74
N PHE A 331 -9.66 -1.24 0.79
CA PHE A 331 -10.20 -0.65 2.01
C PHE A 331 -10.79 -1.74 2.93
N HIS A 332 -10.47 -1.69 4.23
CA HIS A 332 -10.86 -2.73 5.19
C HIS A 332 -12.38 -2.85 5.36
N ASN A 333 -13.10 -1.74 5.28
CA ASN A 333 -14.47 -1.63 5.78
C ASN A 333 -15.52 -1.45 4.68
N THR A 334 -15.11 -1.59 3.41
CA THR A 334 -16.05 -1.48 2.30
C THR A 334 -15.65 -2.37 1.13
N THR A 335 -16.66 -2.95 0.49
CA THR A 335 -16.52 -3.61 -0.82
C THR A 335 -16.74 -2.62 -1.97
N ILE A 336 -17.10 -1.37 -1.64
CA ILE A 336 -17.28 -0.29 -2.62
C ILE A 336 -15.93 -0.04 -3.29
N PRO A 337 -15.84 -0.18 -4.62
CA PRO A 337 -14.66 0.23 -5.37
C PRO A 337 -14.39 1.72 -5.16
N ALA A 338 -13.14 2.05 -4.88
CA ALA A 338 -12.72 3.41 -4.55
C ALA A 338 -11.58 3.83 -5.48
N GLY A 339 -11.49 5.13 -5.71
CA GLY A 339 -10.41 5.75 -6.47
C GLY A 339 -9.91 7.00 -5.76
N LEU A 340 -8.91 7.64 -6.37
CA LEU A 340 -8.39 8.93 -5.93
C LEU A 340 -8.67 9.96 -7.03
N LEU A 341 -9.12 11.15 -6.61
CA LEU A 341 -9.04 12.34 -7.43
C LEU A 341 -7.85 13.17 -6.99
N VAL A 342 -6.99 13.51 -7.94
CA VAL A 342 -5.99 14.55 -7.72
C VAL A 342 -6.55 15.87 -8.25
N LEU A 343 -6.48 16.91 -7.45
CA LEU A 343 -7.15 18.19 -7.65
C LEU A 343 -6.13 19.32 -7.75
N ARG A 344 -6.44 20.34 -8.57
CA ARG A 344 -5.59 21.52 -8.78
C ARG A 344 -6.22 22.77 -8.17
N GLY A 345 -5.39 23.65 -7.61
CA GLY A 345 -5.78 25.00 -7.22
C GLY A 345 -6.27 25.85 -8.40
N GLU A 346 -6.95 26.96 -8.10
CA GLU A 346 -7.67 27.77 -9.08
C GLU A 346 -6.77 28.50 -10.12
N HIS A 347 -5.50 28.76 -9.78
CA HIS A 347 -4.56 29.43 -10.69
C HIS A 347 -3.30 28.63 -10.95
N SER A 348 -3.31 27.31 -10.69
CA SER A 348 -2.13 26.52 -10.97
C SER A 348 -1.73 26.69 -12.43
N ALA A 349 -0.43 26.72 -12.73
CA ALA A 349 0.04 26.80 -14.12
C ALA A 349 -0.62 25.72 -15.02
N LYS A 350 -0.99 24.59 -14.40
CA LYS A 350 -1.69 23.45 -15.00
C LYS A 350 -3.22 23.61 -15.11
N THR A 351 -3.85 24.61 -14.49
CA THR A 351 -5.32 24.82 -14.54
C THR A 351 -5.78 25.31 -15.91
N SER A 352 -4.89 25.94 -16.68
CA SER A 352 -5.12 26.22 -18.11
C SER A 352 -5.24 24.94 -18.94
N GLN A 353 -4.61 23.83 -18.50
CA GLN A 353 -4.75 22.49 -19.06
C GLN A 353 -5.97 21.81 -18.42
N ARG A 354 -7.00 21.57 -19.22
CA ARG A 354 -8.23 20.90 -18.77
C ARG A 354 -8.20 19.40 -18.93
N ASP A 355 -7.08 18.89 -19.44
CA ASP A 355 -6.88 17.48 -19.70
C ASP A 355 -6.63 16.74 -18.38
N VAL A 356 -7.17 15.53 -18.32
CA VAL A 356 -7.20 14.70 -17.12
C VAL A 356 -6.39 13.44 -17.38
N LEU A 357 -5.42 13.18 -16.52
CA LEU A 357 -4.67 11.94 -16.57
C LEU A 357 -5.49 10.82 -15.92
N PHE A 358 -5.81 9.78 -16.67
CA PHE A 358 -6.42 8.58 -16.15
C PHE A 358 -5.32 7.56 -15.83
N ILE A 359 -5.37 6.95 -14.64
CA ILE A 359 -4.54 5.81 -14.27
C ILE A 359 -5.46 4.68 -13.82
N ASN A 360 -5.41 3.55 -14.52
CA ASN A 360 -6.14 2.35 -14.18
C ASN A 360 -5.28 1.40 -13.32
N ALA A 361 -5.35 1.59 -12.00
CA ALA A 361 -4.64 0.77 -11.01
C ALA A 361 -5.50 -0.36 -10.41
N GLU A 362 -6.55 -0.80 -11.11
CA GLU A 362 -7.43 -1.87 -10.61
C GLU A 362 -6.72 -3.22 -10.46
N ASN A 363 -5.67 -3.46 -11.26
CA ASN A 363 -4.86 -4.68 -11.24
C ASN A 363 -3.51 -4.52 -10.51
N GLU A 364 -3.20 -3.31 -10.00
CA GLU A 364 -1.96 -3.01 -9.27
C GLU A 364 -2.09 -3.42 -7.81
N LEU A 365 -2.28 -4.71 -7.53
CA LEU A 365 -2.50 -5.22 -6.19
C LEU A 365 -1.95 -6.63 -6.00
N ASP A 366 -1.51 -6.90 -4.77
CA ASP A 366 -1.26 -8.27 -4.32
C ASP A 366 -2.56 -8.86 -3.80
N VAL A 367 -3.01 -9.93 -4.45
CA VAL A 367 -4.21 -10.67 -4.04
C VAL A 367 -3.88 -11.50 -2.81
N ALA A 368 -4.51 -11.19 -1.67
CA ALA A 368 -4.43 -12.02 -0.48
C ALA A 368 -5.80 -12.62 -0.13
N ARG A 369 -5.81 -13.67 0.69
CA ARG A 369 -7.02 -14.44 1.02
C ARG A 369 -8.14 -13.60 1.63
N ALA A 370 -7.79 -12.54 2.38
CA ALA A 370 -8.76 -11.68 3.07
C ALA A 370 -8.90 -10.30 2.41
N LYS A 371 -7.78 -9.64 2.09
CA LYS A 371 -7.75 -8.26 1.59
C LYS A 371 -6.65 -8.11 0.57
N ASN A 372 -6.90 -7.28 -0.43
CA ASN A 372 -5.88 -6.92 -1.41
C ASN A 372 -5.02 -5.81 -0.83
N HIS A 373 -3.75 -5.78 -1.22
CA HIS A 373 -2.82 -4.76 -0.73
C HIS A 373 -2.07 -4.10 -1.88
N LEU A 374 -1.95 -2.77 -1.81
CA LEU A 374 -1.04 -1.99 -2.64
C LEU A 374 0.38 -2.15 -2.10
N ALA A 375 1.14 -3.05 -2.71
CA ALA A 375 2.57 -3.22 -2.42
C ALA A 375 3.36 -1.94 -2.77
N PRO A 376 4.56 -1.76 -2.18
CA PRO A 376 5.42 -0.61 -2.44
C PRO A 376 5.64 -0.32 -3.93
N ARG A 377 5.89 -1.36 -4.74
CA ARG A 377 6.04 -1.24 -6.20
C ARG A 377 4.81 -0.66 -6.91
N HIS A 378 3.60 -0.99 -6.47
CA HIS A 378 2.36 -0.49 -7.06
C HIS A 378 2.20 1.01 -6.75
N ILE A 379 2.50 1.40 -5.51
CA ILE A 379 2.45 2.80 -5.07
C ILE A 379 3.40 3.65 -5.91
N GLU A 380 4.65 3.21 -6.04
CA GLU A 380 5.67 3.95 -6.79
C GLU A 380 5.31 4.05 -8.28
N ARG A 381 4.79 2.97 -8.90
CA ARG A 381 4.32 2.99 -10.29
C ARG A 381 3.23 4.04 -10.50
N ILE A 382 2.20 4.03 -9.65
CA ILE A 382 1.08 4.98 -9.76
C ILE A 382 1.57 6.43 -9.58
N ALA A 383 2.37 6.67 -8.54
CA ALA A 383 2.86 8.00 -8.22
C ALA A 383 3.83 8.54 -9.28
N SER A 384 4.76 7.71 -9.78
CA SER A 384 5.71 8.11 -10.80
C SER A 384 5.02 8.43 -12.12
N THR A 385 4.07 7.59 -12.56
CA THR A 385 3.25 7.84 -13.75
C THR A 385 2.44 9.13 -13.63
N PHE A 386 1.89 9.44 -12.45
CA PHE A 386 1.20 10.71 -12.22
C PHE A 386 2.14 11.92 -12.38
N HIS A 387 3.31 11.86 -11.74
CA HIS A 387 4.26 12.98 -11.75
C HIS A 387 4.96 13.18 -13.10
N SER A 388 5.25 12.10 -13.83
CA SER A 388 5.84 12.15 -15.18
C SER A 388 4.81 12.44 -16.27
N GLN A 389 3.51 12.23 -15.99
CA GLN A 389 2.43 12.23 -16.98
C GLN A 389 2.65 11.27 -18.14
N GLU A 390 3.33 10.16 -17.88
CA GLU A 390 3.61 9.13 -18.89
C GLU A 390 2.32 8.38 -19.27
N GLU A 391 2.13 8.20 -20.57
CA GLU A 391 1.06 7.36 -21.12
C GLU A 391 1.59 5.96 -21.33
N ASN A 392 0.94 4.98 -20.69
CA ASN A 392 1.32 3.59 -20.73
C ASN A 392 0.13 2.77 -21.22
N ASP A 393 0.36 1.92 -22.21
CA ASP A 393 -0.66 1.03 -22.75
C ASP A 393 -1.34 0.26 -21.61
N HIS A 394 -2.67 0.29 -21.63
CA HIS A 394 -3.54 -0.38 -20.65
C HIS A 394 -3.45 0.10 -19.20
N PHE A 395 -2.64 1.12 -18.91
CA PHE A 395 -2.40 1.60 -17.55
C PHE A 395 -2.68 3.10 -17.36
N SER A 396 -2.20 3.97 -18.25
CA SER A 396 -2.40 5.41 -18.12
C SER A 396 -2.60 6.11 -19.45
N ARG A 397 -3.44 7.16 -19.45
CA ARG A 397 -3.70 7.98 -20.63
C ARG A 397 -4.09 9.42 -20.25
N LEU A 398 -3.50 10.40 -20.91
CA LEU A 398 -3.88 11.80 -20.77
C LEU A 398 -5.04 12.09 -21.73
N VAL A 399 -6.22 12.32 -21.18
CA VAL A 399 -7.44 12.45 -21.98
C VAL A 399 -7.84 13.91 -22.10
N PRO A 400 -8.00 14.43 -23.33
CA PRO A 400 -8.49 15.78 -23.55
C PRO A 400 -9.92 15.98 -23.06
N ILE A 401 -10.22 17.15 -22.51
CA ILE A 401 -11.58 17.47 -22.03
C ILE A 401 -12.65 17.29 -23.11
N GLY A 402 -12.33 17.53 -24.39
CA GLY A 402 -13.26 17.32 -25.49
C GLY A 402 -13.71 15.86 -25.64
N GLU A 403 -12.80 14.90 -25.45
CA GLU A 403 -13.13 13.48 -25.45
C GLU A 403 -13.99 13.15 -24.21
N ILE A 404 -13.66 13.70 -23.05
CA ILE A 404 -14.43 13.51 -21.81
C ILE A 404 -15.86 14.05 -21.96
N ALA A 405 -16.02 15.23 -22.57
CA ALA A 405 -17.32 15.84 -22.86
C ALA A 405 -18.16 14.97 -23.82
N SER A 406 -17.53 14.35 -24.83
CA SER A 406 -18.22 13.44 -25.76
C SER A 406 -18.79 12.18 -25.08
N LYS A 407 -18.24 11.82 -23.90
CA LYS A 407 -18.69 10.70 -23.07
C LYS A 407 -19.47 11.17 -21.84
N GLU A 408 -20.19 12.29 -21.97
CA GLU A 408 -21.06 12.85 -20.92
C GLU A 408 -20.33 13.11 -19.59
N PHE A 409 -19.07 13.53 -19.68
CA PHE A 409 -18.19 13.78 -18.54
C PHE A 409 -18.00 12.56 -17.63
N ASN A 410 -18.10 11.34 -18.17
CA ASN A 410 -17.80 10.11 -17.42
C ASN A 410 -16.31 10.03 -17.10
N LEU A 411 -15.95 9.80 -15.84
CA LEU A 411 -14.57 9.70 -15.37
C LEU A 411 -14.17 8.25 -15.02
N ASN A 412 -14.89 7.24 -15.48
CA ASN A 412 -14.44 5.86 -15.32
C ASN A 412 -13.24 5.59 -16.24
N ALA A 413 -12.12 5.12 -15.68
CA ALA A 413 -10.89 4.84 -16.45
C ALA A 413 -11.11 3.81 -17.57
N SER A 414 -12.00 2.84 -17.37
CA SER A 414 -12.34 1.84 -18.40
C SER A 414 -13.00 2.40 -19.65
N ALA A 415 -13.47 3.66 -19.62
CA ALA A 415 -13.98 4.33 -20.80
C ALA A 415 -12.86 4.87 -21.71
N TYR A 416 -11.61 4.95 -21.23
CA TYR A 416 -10.49 5.61 -21.91
C TYR A 416 -9.27 4.72 -22.09
N ILE A 417 -9.12 3.72 -21.23
CA ILE A 417 -7.99 2.81 -21.16
C ILE A 417 -8.54 1.39 -21.35
N ASP A 418 -8.15 0.76 -22.44
CA ASP A 418 -8.52 -0.63 -22.71
C ASP A 418 -7.76 -1.56 -21.75
N PRO A 419 -8.41 -2.60 -21.20
CA PRO A 419 -7.68 -3.61 -20.43
C PRO A 419 -6.61 -4.27 -21.32
N PRO A 420 -5.53 -4.82 -20.72
CA PRO A 420 -4.56 -5.57 -21.49
C PRO A 420 -5.26 -6.70 -22.24
N PRO A 421 -4.87 -6.98 -23.50
CA PRO A 421 -5.50 -8.03 -24.27
C PRO A 421 -5.39 -9.33 -23.49
N THR A 422 -6.54 -9.91 -23.13
CA THR A 422 -6.58 -11.31 -22.71
C THR A 422 -5.88 -12.08 -23.82
N PRO A 423 -4.87 -12.94 -23.55
CA PRO A 423 -4.21 -13.69 -24.60
C PRO A 423 -5.28 -14.47 -25.36
N ILE A 424 -5.69 -13.96 -26.53
CA ILE A 424 -6.57 -14.66 -27.43
C ILE A 424 -5.64 -15.72 -27.99
N THR A 425 -5.64 -16.89 -27.36
CA THR A 425 -5.19 -18.09 -28.04
C THR A 425 -6.24 -18.35 -29.09
N SER A 426 -6.15 -17.65 -30.22
CA SER A 426 -6.84 -18.01 -31.45
C SER A 426 -6.28 -19.37 -31.82
N SER A 427 -6.87 -20.40 -31.20
CA SER A 427 -6.34 -21.74 -31.28
C SER A 427 -6.47 -22.15 -32.73
N ASP A 428 -5.38 -22.63 -33.32
CA ASP A 428 -5.41 -23.03 -34.71
C ASP A 428 -6.37 -24.22 -34.84
N ILE A 429 -7.50 -23.99 -35.54
CA ILE A 429 -8.55 -24.99 -35.68
C ILE A 429 -8.00 -26.24 -36.39
N GLY A 430 -7.09 -26.06 -37.35
CA GLY A 430 -6.41 -27.17 -38.04
C GLY A 430 -5.57 -27.99 -37.06
N ALA A 431 -4.79 -27.32 -36.21
CA ALA A 431 -4.00 -27.98 -35.15
C ALA A 431 -4.88 -28.73 -34.15
N LEU A 432 -6.02 -28.18 -33.74
CA LEU A 432 -6.96 -28.87 -32.85
C LEU A 432 -7.56 -30.14 -33.50
N LEU A 433 -7.82 -30.10 -34.80
CA LEU A 433 -8.39 -31.22 -35.54
C LEU A 433 -7.37 -32.33 -35.82
N THR A 434 -6.12 -31.96 -36.12
CA THR A 434 -5.11 -32.88 -36.68
C THR A 434 -3.89 -33.12 -35.80
N GLY A 435 -3.78 -32.39 -34.68
CA GLY A 435 -2.65 -32.44 -33.75
C GLY A 435 -1.43 -31.69 -34.28
N GLY A 436 -0.47 -31.46 -33.38
CA GLY A 436 0.74 -30.69 -33.68
C GLY A 436 0.56 -29.21 -33.37
N ILE A 437 1.60 -28.57 -32.83
CA ILE A 437 1.61 -27.16 -32.48
C ILE A 437 2.03 -26.29 -33.68
N PRO A 438 1.32 -25.20 -33.97
CA PRO A 438 1.76 -24.23 -34.98
C PRO A 438 3.08 -23.55 -34.60
N VAL A 439 3.99 -23.39 -35.57
CA VAL A 439 5.25 -22.64 -35.37
C VAL A 439 4.98 -21.18 -34.99
N SER A 440 3.86 -20.59 -35.44
CA SER A 440 3.44 -19.24 -35.07
C SER A 440 3.13 -19.08 -33.57
N GLU A 441 2.50 -20.08 -32.95
CA GLU A 441 2.21 -20.12 -31.50
C GLU A 441 3.51 -20.20 -30.68
N ILE A 442 4.48 -20.97 -31.17
CA ILE A 442 5.82 -21.05 -30.57
C ILE A 442 6.54 -19.70 -30.72
N GLY A 443 6.48 -19.10 -31.92
CA GLY A 443 7.07 -17.82 -32.25
C GLY A 443 6.61 -16.69 -31.33
N ALA A 444 5.32 -16.68 -30.95
CA ALA A 444 4.76 -15.68 -30.03
C ALA A 444 5.39 -15.72 -28.62
N SER A 445 6.02 -16.83 -28.22
CA SER A 445 6.72 -16.98 -26.94
C SER A 445 8.25 -17.05 -27.07
N ARG A 446 8.79 -16.86 -28.29
CA ARG A 446 10.20 -17.12 -28.58
C ARG A 446 11.15 -16.33 -27.69
N ASP A 447 10.90 -15.04 -27.53
CA ASP A 447 11.79 -14.16 -26.76
C ASP A 447 11.84 -14.57 -25.27
N ARG A 448 10.72 -15.05 -24.72
CA ARG A 448 10.66 -15.54 -23.34
C ARG A 448 11.50 -16.80 -23.14
N PHE A 449 11.46 -17.75 -24.08
CA PHE A 449 12.31 -18.95 -24.01
C PHE A 449 13.79 -18.61 -24.27
N ALA A 450 14.06 -17.71 -25.22
CA ALA A 450 15.41 -17.28 -25.57
C ALA A 450 16.09 -16.54 -24.40
N ALA A 451 15.35 -15.78 -23.60
CA ALA A 451 15.84 -15.14 -22.38
C ALA A 451 16.42 -16.15 -21.36
N PHE A 452 15.95 -17.40 -21.39
CA PHE A 452 16.44 -18.51 -20.58
C PHE A 452 17.43 -19.42 -21.33
N GLY A 453 17.92 -19.00 -22.50
CA GLY A 453 18.85 -19.77 -23.33
C GLY A 453 18.22 -21.00 -23.99
N ILE A 454 16.90 -21.03 -24.14
CA ILE A 454 16.18 -22.13 -24.80
C ILE A 454 15.71 -21.66 -26.18
N GLU A 455 16.13 -22.33 -27.25
CA GLU A 455 15.45 -22.22 -28.54
C GLU A 455 14.18 -23.10 -28.46
N PRO A 456 12.97 -22.54 -28.44
CA PRO A 456 11.76 -23.28 -28.08
C PRO A 456 11.43 -24.41 -29.08
N THR A 457 11.81 -24.28 -30.35
CA THR A 457 11.63 -25.33 -31.36
C THR A 457 12.44 -26.59 -31.05
N SER A 458 13.53 -26.48 -30.27
CA SER A 458 14.34 -27.63 -29.83
C SER A 458 13.62 -28.55 -28.82
N LEU A 459 12.47 -28.12 -28.30
CA LEU A 459 11.63 -28.91 -27.40
C LEU A 459 10.67 -29.85 -28.15
N PHE A 460 10.62 -29.76 -29.49
CA PHE A 460 9.66 -30.46 -30.35
C PHE A 460 10.35 -31.32 -31.42
N VAL A 461 9.55 -32.15 -32.11
CA VAL A 461 9.97 -32.98 -33.24
C VAL A 461 9.41 -32.40 -34.55
N PRO A 462 10.19 -32.37 -35.65
CA PRO A 462 9.68 -31.93 -36.95
C PRO A 462 8.52 -32.80 -37.47
N ARG A 463 7.48 -32.15 -38.01
CA ARG A 463 6.33 -32.81 -38.66
C ARG A 463 6.20 -32.41 -40.13
N GLU A 464 5.42 -31.37 -40.41
CA GLU A 464 5.17 -30.82 -41.73
C GLU A 464 5.41 -29.30 -41.70
N PRO A 465 5.65 -28.63 -42.84
CA PRO A 465 5.93 -27.20 -42.85
C PRO A 465 4.85 -26.39 -42.10
N GLY A 466 5.27 -25.66 -41.07
CA GLY A 466 4.39 -24.83 -40.24
C GLY A 466 3.93 -25.48 -38.91
N PHE A 467 4.18 -26.78 -38.70
CA PHE A 467 3.78 -27.51 -37.49
C PHE A 467 4.90 -28.36 -36.90
N LEU A 468 4.90 -28.53 -35.58
CA LEU A 468 5.80 -29.43 -34.86
C LEU A 468 5.01 -30.37 -33.94
N ASP A 469 5.54 -31.57 -33.68
CA ASP A 469 4.94 -32.54 -32.78
C ASP A 469 5.65 -32.53 -31.41
N PHE A 470 4.91 -32.91 -30.37
CA PHE A 470 5.50 -33.16 -29.05
C PHE A 470 6.34 -34.45 -29.09
N PRO A 471 7.46 -34.53 -28.34
CA PRO A 471 8.28 -35.73 -28.31
C PRO A 471 7.51 -36.98 -27.82
N PRO A 472 7.88 -38.19 -28.27
CA PRO A 472 7.20 -39.44 -27.90
C PRO A 472 7.14 -39.72 -26.39
N GLU A 473 8.12 -39.22 -25.64
CA GLU A 473 8.17 -39.28 -24.17
C GLU A 473 7.09 -38.42 -23.48
N GLY A 474 6.37 -37.58 -24.22
CA GLY A 474 5.27 -36.75 -23.74
C GLY A 474 5.69 -35.33 -23.34
N TYR A 475 4.75 -34.39 -23.43
CA TYR A 475 5.03 -32.99 -23.13
C TYR A 475 5.31 -32.76 -21.64
N GLU A 476 4.74 -33.56 -20.72
CA GLU A 476 5.05 -33.47 -19.30
C GLU A 476 6.50 -33.83 -18.98
N ALA A 477 7.05 -34.84 -19.68
CA ALA A 477 8.44 -35.25 -19.50
C ALA A 477 9.41 -34.14 -19.95
N ILE A 478 9.14 -33.51 -21.10
CA ILE A 478 9.94 -32.38 -21.59
C ILE A 478 9.82 -31.17 -20.68
N ALA A 479 8.60 -30.84 -20.23
CA ALA A 479 8.35 -29.76 -19.28
C ALA A 479 9.18 -29.92 -17.99
N ALA A 480 9.29 -31.15 -17.48
CA ALA A 480 10.10 -31.46 -16.30
C ALA A 480 11.62 -31.25 -16.52
N THR A 481 12.09 -31.20 -17.76
CA THR A 481 13.51 -30.89 -18.06
C THR A 481 13.83 -29.40 -18.09
N ILE A 482 12.83 -28.52 -18.26
CA ILE A 482 13.02 -27.07 -18.40
C ILE A 482 13.80 -26.49 -17.21
N PRO A 483 13.49 -26.76 -15.93
CA PRO A 483 14.26 -26.23 -14.80
C PRO A 483 15.74 -26.59 -14.83
N LYS A 484 16.09 -27.79 -15.29
CA LYS A 484 17.48 -28.21 -15.42
C LYS A 484 18.19 -27.46 -16.56
N ARG A 485 17.49 -27.17 -17.65
CA ARG A 485 18.02 -26.43 -18.81
C ARG A 485 18.26 -24.96 -18.47
N THR A 486 17.38 -24.36 -17.67
CA THR A 486 17.46 -22.93 -17.29
C THR A 486 18.43 -22.64 -16.15
N ALA A 487 18.81 -23.64 -15.34
CA ALA A 487 19.58 -23.47 -14.12
C ALA A 487 20.84 -22.58 -14.25
N HIS A 488 21.59 -22.71 -15.35
CA HIS A 488 22.80 -21.91 -15.57
C HIS A 488 22.50 -20.40 -15.74
N VAL A 489 21.39 -20.06 -16.39
CA VAL A 489 20.93 -18.67 -16.56
C VAL A 489 20.42 -18.12 -15.23
N GLU A 490 19.66 -18.93 -14.47
CA GLU A 490 19.15 -18.54 -13.15
C GLU A 490 20.30 -18.23 -12.18
N VAL A 491 21.35 -19.08 -12.16
CA VAL A 491 22.56 -18.83 -11.36
C VAL A 491 23.27 -17.57 -11.82
N GLY A 492 23.39 -17.35 -13.14
CA GLY A 492 23.99 -16.13 -13.68
C GLY A 492 23.26 -14.86 -13.20
N PHE A 493 21.93 -14.88 -13.17
CA PHE A 493 21.13 -13.77 -12.64
C PHE A 493 21.37 -13.53 -11.16
N THR A 494 21.36 -14.58 -10.33
CA THR A 494 21.61 -14.44 -8.89
C THR A 494 23.03 -13.96 -8.59
N THR A 495 24.03 -14.41 -9.36
CA THR A 495 25.41 -13.92 -9.24
C THR A 495 25.54 -12.45 -9.62
N ALA A 496 24.76 -11.97 -10.61
CA ALA A 496 24.73 -10.54 -10.94
C ALA A 496 24.13 -9.71 -9.79
N VAL A 497 23.09 -10.21 -9.12
CA VAL A 497 22.52 -9.59 -7.91
C VAL A 497 23.54 -9.54 -6.77
N GLU A 498 24.28 -10.64 -6.53
CA GLU A 498 25.35 -10.70 -5.53
C GLU A 498 26.48 -9.70 -5.83
N HIS A 499 26.89 -9.58 -7.08
CA HIS A 499 27.90 -8.61 -7.50
C HIS A 499 27.40 -7.17 -7.30
N TRP A 500 26.16 -6.86 -7.68
CA TRP A 500 25.59 -5.56 -7.38
C TRP A 500 25.54 -5.28 -5.87
N ALA A 501 25.18 -6.27 -5.04
CA ALA A 501 25.16 -6.10 -3.59
C ALA A 501 26.55 -5.73 -3.03
N GLN A 502 27.63 -6.30 -3.58
CA GLN A 502 29.00 -5.91 -3.22
C GLN A 502 29.30 -4.44 -3.57
N GLN A 503 28.79 -3.94 -4.70
CA GLN A 503 28.91 -2.51 -5.07
C GLN A 503 28.09 -1.62 -4.13
N PHE A 504 26.85 -2.02 -3.82
CA PHE A 504 26.01 -1.37 -2.82
C PHE A 504 26.72 -1.22 -1.47
N ARG A 505 27.44 -2.26 -1.02
CA ARG A 505 28.24 -2.22 0.21
C ARG A 505 29.42 -1.25 0.13
N ALA A 506 30.08 -1.19 -1.02
CA ALA A 506 31.27 -0.38 -1.22
C ALA A 506 30.95 1.13 -1.24
N ASP A 507 29.77 1.51 -1.74
CA ASP A 507 29.33 2.90 -1.85
C ASP A 507 28.72 3.45 -0.55
N LYS A 508 29.49 3.36 0.55
CA LYS A 508 29.09 3.87 1.87
C LYS A 508 28.84 5.36 1.86
N THR A 509 29.58 6.10 1.04
CA THR A 509 29.48 7.56 0.92
C THR A 509 28.09 8.00 0.49
N VAL A 510 27.51 7.35 -0.51
CA VAL A 510 26.13 7.64 -0.93
C VAL A 510 25.15 7.15 0.13
N LEU A 511 25.35 5.94 0.66
CA LEU A 511 24.46 5.34 1.66
C LEU A 511 24.23 6.25 2.87
N THR A 512 25.29 6.84 3.45
CA THR A 512 25.21 7.65 4.67
C THR A 512 25.07 9.15 4.41
N GLY A 513 25.49 9.65 3.24
CA GLY A 513 25.67 11.09 3.00
C GLY A 513 24.47 11.84 2.42
N GLU A 514 23.45 11.13 1.93
CA GLU A 514 22.29 11.74 1.24
C GLU A 514 20.95 11.34 1.89
N PRO A 515 19.87 12.12 1.69
CA PRO A 515 18.52 11.76 2.10
C PRO A 515 18.07 10.40 1.52
N PRO A 516 17.25 9.62 2.27
CA PRO A 516 16.90 8.25 1.90
C PRO A 516 16.36 8.10 0.47
N ALA A 517 15.53 9.04 -0.01
CA ALA A 517 14.99 9.00 -1.36
C ALA A 517 16.07 9.10 -2.46
N LYS A 518 17.11 9.92 -2.25
CA LYS A 518 18.21 10.04 -3.21
C LYS A 518 19.07 8.79 -3.22
N VAL A 519 19.35 8.24 -2.04
CA VAL A 519 20.07 6.97 -1.88
C VAL A 519 19.32 5.85 -2.60
N ARG A 520 18.00 5.73 -2.35
CA ARG A 520 17.12 4.77 -3.01
C ARG A 520 17.15 4.92 -4.53
N LYS A 521 17.09 6.16 -5.04
CA LYS A 521 17.14 6.43 -6.49
C LYS A 521 18.47 5.96 -7.10
N HIS A 522 19.60 6.35 -6.52
CA HIS A 522 20.94 5.94 -6.99
C HIS A 522 21.09 4.41 -7.04
N PHE A 523 20.71 3.74 -5.97
CA PHE A 523 20.82 2.28 -5.91
C PHE A 523 19.82 1.56 -6.81
N SER A 524 18.64 2.16 -7.05
CA SER A 524 17.69 1.64 -8.04
C SER A 524 18.25 1.71 -9.46
N GLU A 525 18.85 2.84 -9.84
CA GLU A 525 19.44 3.05 -11.17
C GLU A 525 20.62 2.10 -11.41
N THR A 526 21.51 1.95 -10.44
CA THR A 526 22.64 1.00 -10.53
C THR A 526 22.17 -0.46 -10.55
N PHE A 527 21.10 -0.80 -9.82
CA PHE A 527 20.49 -2.14 -9.82
C PHE A 527 19.90 -2.47 -11.19
N LEU A 528 19.12 -1.54 -11.75
CA LEU A 528 18.56 -1.68 -13.10
C LEU A 528 19.66 -1.81 -14.15
N HIS A 529 20.70 -0.98 -14.09
CA HIS A 529 21.83 -1.06 -15.01
C HIS A 529 22.55 -2.41 -14.90
N ALA A 530 22.79 -2.92 -13.69
CA ALA A 530 23.47 -4.19 -13.46
C ALA A 530 22.69 -5.40 -14.00
N LEU A 531 21.35 -5.36 -13.99
CA LEU A 531 20.51 -6.51 -14.28
C LEU A 531 19.75 -6.43 -15.62
N SER A 532 19.63 -5.24 -16.22
CA SER A 532 18.91 -5.03 -17.49
C SER A 532 19.44 -5.84 -18.68
N ALA A 533 20.71 -6.30 -18.61
CA ALA A 533 21.27 -7.20 -19.62
C ALA A 533 20.61 -8.59 -19.61
N SER A 534 20.03 -9.00 -18.49
CA SER A 534 19.30 -10.25 -18.36
C SER A 534 17.87 -10.06 -18.87
N ALA A 535 17.60 -10.49 -20.11
CA ALA A 535 16.27 -10.44 -20.73
C ALA A 535 15.20 -11.32 -20.03
N ILE A 536 15.54 -12.00 -18.92
CA ILE A 536 14.64 -12.86 -18.14
C ILE A 536 13.47 -12.07 -17.57
N VAL A 537 13.74 -10.85 -17.09
CA VAL A 537 12.79 -9.96 -16.43
C VAL A 537 12.87 -8.59 -17.08
N ASN A 538 11.73 -7.91 -17.19
CA ASN A 538 11.72 -6.56 -17.75
C ASN A 538 12.10 -5.50 -16.70
N ASN A 539 12.32 -4.26 -17.14
CA ASN A 539 12.71 -3.17 -16.25
C ASN A 539 11.64 -2.84 -15.19
N GLU A 540 10.35 -3.00 -15.51
CA GLU A 540 9.26 -2.80 -14.53
C GLU A 540 9.35 -3.81 -13.38
N GLN A 541 9.59 -5.08 -13.71
CA GLN A 541 9.75 -6.16 -12.73
C GLN A 541 11.01 -5.97 -11.87
N LEU A 542 12.12 -5.53 -12.48
CA LEU A 542 13.35 -5.21 -11.74
C LEU A 542 13.18 -4.02 -10.80
N SER A 543 12.53 -2.95 -11.28
CA SER A 543 12.20 -1.79 -10.45
C SER A 543 11.30 -2.21 -9.29
N GLY A 544 10.26 -2.99 -9.56
CA GLY A 544 9.35 -3.50 -8.54
C GLY A 544 10.05 -4.38 -7.49
N LEU A 545 10.95 -5.28 -7.92
CA LEU A 545 11.79 -6.09 -7.04
C LEU A 545 12.62 -5.22 -6.09
N PHE A 546 13.30 -4.21 -6.63
CA PHE A 546 14.13 -3.31 -5.85
C PHE A 546 13.30 -2.50 -4.84
N ILE A 547 12.18 -1.92 -5.27
CA ILE A 547 11.31 -1.10 -4.41
C ILE A 547 10.74 -1.93 -3.27
N ASP A 548 10.23 -3.12 -3.55
CA ASP A 548 9.68 -4.01 -2.53
C ASP A 548 10.75 -4.46 -1.53
N TRP A 549 11.97 -4.78 -2.01
CA TRP A 549 13.11 -5.08 -1.15
C TRP A 549 13.48 -3.88 -0.28
N TRP A 550 13.62 -2.69 -0.87
CA TRP A 550 14.02 -1.47 -0.16
C TRP A 550 13.03 -1.15 0.96
N VAL A 551 11.74 -1.09 0.64
CA VAL A 551 10.71 -0.72 1.62
C VAL A 551 10.54 -1.80 2.70
N THR A 552 10.65 -3.08 2.35
CA THR A 552 10.62 -4.15 3.37
C THR A 552 11.79 -4.05 4.34
N ASN A 553 12.96 -3.60 3.87
CA ASN A 553 14.17 -3.49 4.65
C ASN A 553 14.47 -2.07 5.14
N GLU A 554 13.52 -1.12 5.03
CA GLU A 554 13.73 0.31 5.32
C GLU A 554 14.32 0.55 6.71
N GLU A 555 13.79 -0.11 7.75
CA GLU A 555 14.31 -0.05 9.14
C GLU A 555 15.77 -0.51 9.21
N ASN A 556 16.07 -1.66 8.59
CA ASN A 556 17.43 -2.22 8.58
C ASN A 556 18.38 -1.36 7.75
N LEU A 557 17.92 -0.78 6.64
CA LEU A 557 18.69 0.10 5.78
C LEU A 557 19.01 1.41 6.51
N ASN A 558 18.05 1.99 7.24
CA ASN A 558 18.30 3.17 8.07
C ASN A 558 19.33 2.89 9.16
N ARG A 559 19.27 1.72 9.80
CA ARG A 559 20.31 1.31 10.76
C ARG A 559 21.68 1.11 10.13
N LEU A 560 21.76 0.62 8.88
CA LEU A 560 23.03 0.57 8.13
C LEU A 560 23.59 1.97 7.81
N ARG A 561 22.74 3.01 7.83
CA ARG A 561 23.12 4.39 7.54
C ARG A 561 23.63 5.13 8.77
N SER A 562 23.38 4.63 9.99
CA SER A 562 23.87 5.22 11.23
C SER A 562 25.41 5.18 11.32
N PRO A 563 26.06 6.29 11.70
CA PRO A 563 27.51 6.42 11.70
C PRO A 563 28.14 5.76 12.93
N ASP A 564 28.31 4.45 12.93
CA ASP A 564 29.25 3.80 13.85
C ASP A 564 29.68 2.40 13.37
N ASN A 565 30.86 2.30 12.73
CA ASN A 565 31.40 1.02 12.25
C ASN A 565 32.94 1.02 12.21
N SER A 566 33.58 1.00 13.38
CA SER A 566 34.99 0.60 13.49
C SER A 566 35.13 -0.93 13.39
N SER A 567 36.06 -1.42 12.57
CA SER A 567 36.19 -2.83 12.15
C SER A 567 36.47 -3.88 13.24
N GLU A 568 36.73 -3.48 14.49
CA GLU A 568 37.08 -4.40 15.60
C GLU A 568 36.07 -4.39 16.77
N SER A 569 34.96 -3.66 16.67
CA SER A 569 33.97 -3.54 17.75
C SER A 569 32.75 -4.48 17.56
N PRO A 570 31.97 -4.77 18.62
CA PRO A 570 30.68 -5.46 18.51
C PRO A 570 29.73 -4.84 17.47
N ALA A 571 29.84 -3.52 17.23
CA ALA A 571 29.06 -2.81 16.22
C ALA A 571 29.39 -3.26 14.79
N ALA A 572 30.65 -3.55 14.47
CA ALA A 572 31.03 -4.08 13.15
C ALA A 572 30.42 -5.46 12.88
N LYS A 573 30.34 -6.33 13.89
CA LYS A 573 29.69 -7.63 13.75
C LYS A 573 28.18 -7.47 13.52
N GLU A 574 27.53 -6.58 14.27
CA GLU A 574 26.11 -6.29 14.08
C GLU A 574 25.82 -5.72 12.68
N TYR A 575 26.70 -4.87 12.16
CA TYR A 575 26.63 -4.36 10.80
C TYR A 575 26.73 -5.47 9.74
N GLU A 576 27.71 -6.39 9.88
CA GLU A 576 27.82 -7.52 8.95
C GLU A 576 26.58 -8.41 8.99
N ASP A 577 26.10 -8.75 10.18
CA ASP A 577 24.88 -9.55 10.35
C ASP A 577 23.66 -8.85 9.72
N LEU A 578 23.56 -7.52 9.85
CA LEU A 578 22.49 -6.71 9.27
C LEU A 578 22.56 -6.68 7.75
N TYR A 579 23.75 -6.40 7.20
CA TYR A 579 24.01 -6.39 5.77
C TYR A 579 23.71 -7.76 5.15
N HIS A 580 24.20 -8.86 5.75
CA HIS A 580 23.95 -10.22 5.27
C HIS A 580 22.46 -10.55 5.24
N ARG A 581 21.67 -10.13 6.25
CA ARG A 581 20.21 -10.32 6.25
C ARG A 581 19.53 -9.57 5.12
N ILE A 582 19.89 -8.31 4.90
CA ILE A 582 19.31 -7.47 3.84
C ILE A 582 19.61 -8.06 2.46
N VAL A 583 20.84 -8.49 2.21
CA VAL A 583 21.25 -9.07 0.93
C VAL A 583 20.62 -10.45 0.72
N ALA A 584 20.52 -11.27 1.77
CA ALA A 584 19.86 -12.57 1.68
C ALA A 584 18.38 -12.43 1.27
N ASP A 585 17.67 -11.42 1.79
CA ASP A 585 16.30 -11.11 1.36
C ASP A 585 16.23 -10.70 -0.13
N LEU A 586 17.15 -9.85 -0.59
CA LEU A 586 17.22 -9.46 -2.01
C LEU A 586 17.43 -10.68 -2.92
N ILE A 587 18.40 -11.53 -2.59
CA ILE A 587 18.72 -12.74 -3.36
C ILE A 587 17.52 -13.70 -3.35
N ALA A 588 16.86 -13.89 -2.22
CA ALA A 588 15.68 -14.74 -2.12
C ALA A 588 14.55 -14.24 -3.04
N ARG A 589 14.27 -12.94 -3.03
CA ARG A 589 13.25 -12.32 -3.91
C ARG A 589 13.62 -12.41 -5.38
N ALA A 590 14.87 -12.14 -5.73
CA ALA A 590 15.40 -12.28 -7.09
C ALA A 590 15.26 -13.72 -7.60
N THR A 591 15.64 -14.70 -6.77
CA THR A 591 15.49 -16.13 -7.07
C THR A 591 14.04 -16.50 -7.29
N GLN A 592 13.14 -16.02 -6.43
CA GLN A 592 11.70 -16.26 -6.57
C GLN A 592 11.14 -15.67 -7.87
N LEU A 593 11.53 -14.45 -8.23
CA LEU A 593 11.08 -13.78 -9.45
C LEU A 593 11.51 -14.56 -10.70
N VAL A 594 12.79 -14.95 -10.78
CA VAL A 594 13.29 -15.77 -11.89
C VAL A 594 12.61 -17.14 -11.95
N ALA A 595 12.39 -17.78 -10.79
CA ALA A 595 11.67 -19.04 -10.72
C ALA A 595 10.22 -18.92 -11.20
N GLN A 596 9.55 -17.79 -10.95
CA GLN A 596 8.21 -17.51 -11.47
C GLN A 596 8.22 -17.39 -12.99
N GLU A 597 9.16 -16.67 -13.59
CA GLU A 597 9.29 -16.57 -15.06
C GLU A 597 9.62 -17.93 -15.69
N ARG A 598 10.51 -18.72 -15.07
CA ARG A 598 10.76 -20.10 -15.52
C ARG A 598 9.48 -20.93 -15.47
N ASN A 599 8.73 -20.87 -14.37
CA ASN A 599 7.49 -21.63 -14.23
C ASN A 599 6.45 -21.20 -15.29
N ARG A 600 6.42 -19.93 -15.71
CA ARG A 600 5.59 -19.51 -16.84
C ARG A 600 5.99 -20.16 -18.16
N LEU A 601 7.28 -20.43 -18.41
CA LEU A 601 7.70 -21.21 -19.57
C LEU A 601 7.17 -22.65 -19.51
N VAL A 602 7.27 -23.27 -18.33
CA VAL A 602 6.74 -24.62 -18.07
C VAL A 602 5.24 -24.65 -18.32
N ASP A 603 4.49 -23.69 -17.74
CA ASP A 603 3.04 -23.61 -17.89
C ASP A 603 2.63 -23.34 -19.33
N THR A 604 3.37 -22.49 -20.05
CA THR A 604 3.14 -22.23 -21.48
C THR A 604 3.31 -23.51 -22.30
N TYR A 605 4.40 -24.24 -22.09
CA TYR A 605 4.66 -25.49 -22.79
C TYR A 605 3.65 -26.60 -22.44
N VAL A 606 3.26 -26.70 -21.17
CA VAL A 606 2.20 -27.63 -20.71
C VAL A 606 0.84 -27.26 -21.29
N ALA A 607 0.52 -25.96 -21.38
CA ALA A 607 -0.71 -25.49 -21.99
C ALA A 607 -0.77 -25.83 -23.48
N TRP A 608 0.35 -25.69 -24.20
CA TRP A 608 0.48 -26.17 -25.57
C TRP A 608 0.24 -27.68 -25.67
N GLY A 609 0.86 -28.48 -24.79
CA GLY A 609 0.68 -29.93 -24.75
C GLY A 609 -0.77 -30.33 -24.53
N LYS A 610 -1.43 -29.77 -23.51
CA LYS A 610 -2.85 -30.01 -23.24
C LYS A 610 -3.75 -29.65 -24.41
N ARG A 611 -3.38 -28.64 -25.21
CA ARG A 611 -4.18 -28.14 -26.32
C ARG A 611 -3.96 -28.91 -27.62
N TYR A 612 -2.71 -29.23 -27.95
CA TYR A 612 -2.33 -29.67 -29.30
C TYR A 612 -1.74 -31.08 -29.37
N ASN A 613 -1.40 -31.71 -28.23
CA ASN A 613 -0.80 -33.05 -28.23
C ASN A 613 -1.78 -34.14 -28.66
N THR A 614 -3.05 -34.04 -28.24
CA THR A 614 -4.09 -34.99 -28.62
C THR A 614 -5.08 -34.32 -29.56
N SER A 615 -5.17 -34.81 -30.79
CA SER A 615 -6.08 -34.27 -31.79
C SER A 615 -7.53 -34.72 -31.56
N LEU A 616 -8.52 -33.95 -32.05
CA LEU A 616 -9.92 -34.38 -32.04
C LEU A 616 -10.10 -35.73 -32.74
N LYS A 617 -9.43 -35.93 -33.88
CA LYS A 617 -9.47 -37.18 -34.65
C LYS A 617 -8.98 -38.38 -33.84
N GLU A 618 -7.94 -38.19 -33.05
CA GLU A 618 -7.43 -39.22 -32.15
C GLU A 618 -8.41 -39.49 -30.99
N LEU A 619 -9.00 -38.46 -30.40
CA LEU A 619 -10.03 -38.62 -29.36
C LEU A 619 -11.25 -39.39 -29.88
N GLU A 620 -11.71 -39.09 -31.10
CA GLU A 620 -12.79 -39.83 -31.76
C GLU A 620 -12.44 -41.30 -31.99
N THR A 621 -11.21 -41.57 -32.43
CA THR A 621 -10.71 -42.94 -32.62
C THR A 621 -10.67 -43.70 -31.29
N ARG A 622 -10.10 -43.10 -30.24
CA ARG A 622 -10.06 -43.68 -28.88
C ARG A 622 -11.46 -43.91 -28.31
N ARG A 623 -12.39 -42.98 -28.56
CA ARG A 623 -13.80 -43.12 -28.18
C ARG A 623 -14.43 -44.31 -28.90
N ALA A 624 -14.25 -44.44 -30.21
CA ALA A 624 -14.80 -45.56 -30.98
C ALA A 624 -14.24 -46.91 -30.50
N GLU A 625 -12.94 -46.99 -30.21
CA GLU A 625 -12.30 -48.18 -29.64
C GLU A 625 -12.78 -48.50 -28.23
N ALA A 626 -12.93 -47.49 -27.36
CA ALA A 626 -13.48 -47.66 -26.02
C ALA A 626 -14.93 -48.15 -26.05
N SER A 627 -15.76 -47.55 -26.90
CA SER A 627 -17.14 -48.01 -27.17
C SER A 627 -17.16 -49.46 -27.64
N SER A 628 -16.30 -49.83 -28.59
CA SER A 628 -16.18 -51.21 -29.09
C SER A 628 -15.78 -52.21 -27.98
N ARG A 629 -14.81 -51.85 -27.13
CA ARG A 629 -14.40 -52.66 -25.97
C ARG A 629 -15.53 -52.82 -24.96
N LEU A 630 -16.23 -51.74 -24.62
CA LEU A 630 -17.37 -51.77 -23.70
C LEU A 630 -18.50 -52.65 -24.25
N SER A 631 -18.88 -52.49 -25.51
CA SER A 631 -19.89 -53.34 -26.17
C SER A 631 -19.48 -54.82 -26.20
N THR A 632 -18.19 -55.11 -26.36
CA THR A 632 -17.67 -56.48 -26.31
C THR A 632 -17.71 -57.06 -24.89
N HIS A 633 -17.39 -56.26 -23.87
CA HIS A 633 -17.46 -56.66 -22.47
C HIS A 633 -18.90 -56.91 -22.00
N LEU A 634 -19.83 -56.02 -22.34
CA LEU A 634 -21.25 -56.16 -22.01
C LEU A 634 -21.86 -57.41 -22.65
N ARG A 635 -21.48 -57.74 -23.89
CA ARG A 635 -21.87 -59.00 -24.54
C ARG A 635 -21.38 -60.23 -23.77
N ARG A 636 -20.15 -60.22 -23.25
CA ARG A 636 -19.63 -61.33 -22.43
C ARG A 636 -20.39 -61.51 -21.11
N LEU A 637 -20.98 -60.44 -20.59
CA LEU A 637 -21.79 -60.45 -19.36
C LEU A 637 -23.28 -60.79 -19.61
N GLY A 638 -23.68 -61.07 -20.85
CA GLY A 638 -25.05 -61.50 -21.20
C GLY A 638 -26.04 -60.36 -21.45
N TYR A 639 -25.58 -59.10 -21.53
CA TYR A 639 -26.46 -57.97 -21.87
C TYR A 639 -26.73 -57.92 -23.38
N PRO A 640 -28.00 -57.78 -23.81
CA PRO A 640 -28.36 -57.66 -25.23
C PRO A 640 -27.90 -56.32 -25.84
N HIS A 641 -27.74 -56.31 -27.16
CA HIS A 641 -27.13 -55.24 -27.94
C HIS A 641 -27.83 -53.86 -27.81
N GLU A 642 -29.07 -53.83 -27.35
CA GLU A 642 -29.94 -52.64 -27.33
C GLU A 642 -29.67 -51.65 -26.19
N LEU A 643 -28.88 -52.02 -25.17
CA LEU A 643 -28.55 -51.15 -24.02
C LEU A 643 -27.32 -50.25 -24.23
N THR A 644 -26.76 -50.18 -25.44
CA THR A 644 -25.46 -49.51 -25.72
C THR A 644 -25.49 -48.39 -26.76
N ARG A 645 -26.67 -47.87 -27.11
CA ARG A 645 -26.78 -46.66 -27.96
C ARG A 645 -26.70 -45.38 -27.16
#